data_AF-A0A940A0N7-F1
#
_entry.id   AF-A0A940A0N7-F1
#
_cell.length_a   1.000
_cell.length_b   1.000
_cell.length_c   1.000
_cell.angle_alpha   90.00
_cell.angle_beta   90.00
_cell.angle_gamma   90.00
#
_symmetry.space_group_name_H-M   'P 1'
#
loop_
_entity.id
_entity.type
_entity.pdbx_description
1 polymer ?
#
loop_
_entity_poly.entity_id
_entity_poly.type
_entity_poly.pdbx_seq_one_letter_code
_entity_poly.pdbx_strand_id
1 'polypeptide(L)'
;MSKQEKYDAFISYKHCLPDSEIASRLQKKLESFRLPKDIAQKIGRTRLKSVFLDETELSVSDDLSVELSSALLNSEYLITICSPEYLKSKWCMREIQTFLQYNDRKKVLLVLADGEPDNAFPQMLLYETVYSADANGRITKSYAYKEPLAADCRGETTKERKEKIDGAVIRLVSAMMGIRYDDLQQRHRKEIQTRKRNRTIFAFSILGLVIAICLFFIIMIAGKNKEIAQQNQEIALQNEIITRKYADSLAATSDNLLRDGYKSAAVYAARLALPDEKTDDYSELAFKALVNAMGLYSLLDDYSAGDDISLPCSVDEFELSPDGNYISVLGLDGSRYILDLRTDGLVFSYAQKEYSYFGFDGESGFVFQEEYGNYKYYDLSSGKITDLSTDYGLFRPNPYGQGYACIDNGIVDLRRGTDSVFTFNAFNEILDLSGNCDIDVVYTANSDRTIINVKDFDKLTSCIFDVNINSGTISPVSIPDNGLVLSLFADESSILFTIYGNSSSVYRKDLNTNSTVSIDINEIPVCMASSGDTVVVVSSDTLYVLDSDLDILTTKTINQQSVECVASDGCVVLIEGTSGFHVIKDGVCEFHEVVFQNNNEYSWSRAYNNGVFYAAKYGENNISTYTDQQSDYISAYFGTPEFLYFPYEGDPQIEELKEFISENISELDESQIFQIIPCDNADIFLVQLDDGTINIYDKDTGKAIETIYALDGYARCFYYDSSNEYYYIGTNNTEVYDKDFKNIYQIPDISLAGIDPETGYPVAVKYSGEMPYYYLIRPVTYAELIDAADTYLDGYVPDEKIKERYGLE
;
A
#
# COMPACT_ATOMS: atom_id res chain seq x y z
N MET A 1 6.60 -24.60 109.27
CA MET A 1 5.39 -23.76 109.33
C MET A 1 5.26 -23.04 108.00
N SER A 2 4.27 -23.43 107.19
CA SER A 2 3.97 -22.78 105.92
C SER A 2 3.57 -21.31 106.16
N LYS A 3 3.99 -20.43 105.26
CA LYS A 3 3.67 -19.00 105.27
C LYS A 3 2.16 -18.86 105.01
N GLN A 4 1.38 -18.38 105.98
CA GLN A 4 -0.05 -18.10 105.78
C GLN A 4 -0.21 -17.09 104.65
N GLU A 5 -0.90 -17.49 103.56
CA GLU A 5 -1.24 -16.58 102.46
C GLU A 5 -2.32 -15.60 102.92
N LYS A 6 -2.14 -14.32 102.59
CA LYS A 6 -3.09 -13.24 102.90
C LYS A 6 -3.80 -12.81 101.62
N TYR A 7 -5.12 -12.86 101.62
CA TYR A 7 -5.96 -12.51 100.47
C TYR A 7 -6.52 -11.09 100.61
N ASP A 8 -6.65 -10.36 99.49
CA ASP A 8 -7.30 -9.04 99.49
C ASP A 8 -8.83 -9.17 99.66
N ALA A 9 -9.43 -10.26 99.14
CA ALA A 9 -10.83 -10.60 99.38
C ALA A 9 -11.09 -12.12 99.28
N PHE A 10 -12.13 -12.57 99.97
CA PHE A 10 -12.78 -13.87 99.79
C PHE A 10 -14.14 -13.65 99.09
N ILE A 11 -14.46 -14.42 98.05
CA ILE A 11 -15.78 -14.40 97.41
C ILE A 11 -16.60 -15.61 97.89
N SER A 12 -17.64 -15.33 98.67
CA SER A 12 -18.66 -16.32 99.04
C SER A 12 -19.83 -16.24 98.07
N TYR A 13 -20.25 -17.39 97.54
CA TYR A 13 -21.36 -17.49 96.58
C TYR A 13 -22.01 -18.88 96.67
N LYS A 14 -23.21 -19.00 96.09
CA LYS A 14 -23.85 -20.30 95.89
C LYS A 14 -23.44 -20.87 94.54
N HIS A 15 -23.09 -22.15 94.46
CA HIS A 15 -22.79 -22.83 93.18
C HIS A 15 -24.05 -23.05 92.32
N CYS A 16 -24.72 -21.98 91.93
CA CYS A 16 -25.82 -21.96 90.98
C CYS A 16 -25.65 -20.79 90.01
N LEU A 17 -26.32 -20.85 88.86
CA LEU A 17 -26.43 -19.69 87.98
C LEU A 17 -27.53 -18.75 88.54
N PRO A 18 -27.33 -17.42 88.47
CA PRO A 18 -26.21 -16.70 87.87
C PRO A 18 -25.00 -16.47 88.82
N ASP A 19 -25.09 -16.84 90.09
CA ASP A 19 -24.10 -16.56 91.14
C ASP A 19 -22.68 -17.00 90.77
N SER A 20 -22.50 -18.23 90.29
CA SER A 20 -21.20 -18.78 89.90
C SER A 20 -20.58 -18.07 88.69
N GLU A 21 -21.41 -17.68 87.70
CA GLU A 21 -20.98 -16.90 86.54
C GLU A 21 -20.47 -15.52 86.96
N ILE A 22 -21.20 -14.87 87.87
CA ILE A 22 -20.85 -13.55 88.39
C ILE A 22 -19.58 -13.64 89.25
N ALA A 23 -19.49 -14.62 90.16
CA ALA A 23 -18.36 -14.82 91.04
C ALA A 23 -17.04 -15.02 90.26
N SER A 24 -17.01 -15.95 89.30
CA SER A 24 -15.82 -16.25 88.49
C SER A 24 -15.37 -15.06 87.64
N ARG A 25 -16.31 -14.33 87.03
CA ARG A 25 -15.98 -13.12 86.26
C ARG A 25 -15.51 -11.99 87.13
N LEU A 26 -16.13 -11.82 88.29
CA LEU A 26 -15.78 -10.78 89.24
C LEU A 26 -14.36 -10.99 89.76
N GLN A 27 -13.98 -12.21 90.13
CA GLN A 27 -12.61 -12.57 90.51
C GLN A 27 -11.60 -12.17 89.42
N LYS A 28 -11.78 -12.66 88.18
CA LYS A 28 -10.88 -12.36 87.05
C LYS A 28 -10.74 -10.87 86.78
N LYS A 29 -11.83 -10.10 86.87
CA LYS A 29 -11.79 -8.65 86.65
C LYS A 29 -11.14 -7.92 87.82
N LEU A 30 -11.40 -8.30 89.06
CA LEU A 30 -10.76 -7.71 90.24
C LEU A 30 -9.22 -7.88 90.21
N GLU A 31 -8.72 -9.04 89.79
CA GLU A 31 -7.27 -9.32 89.72
C GLU A 31 -6.57 -8.67 88.51
N SER A 32 -7.30 -8.46 87.41
CA SER A 32 -6.77 -7.81 86.21
C SER A 32 -6.95 -6.28 86.19
N PHE A 33 -7.81 -5.75 87.06
CA PHE A 33 -8.08 -4.31 87.13
C PHE A 33 -6.83 -3.54 87.58
N ARG A 34 -6.28 -2.74 86.66
CA ARG A 34 -5.13 -1.86 86.94
C ARG A 34 -5.62 -0.46 87.30
N LEU A 35 -5.10 0.06 88.40
CA LEU A 35 -5.33 1.45 88.78
C LEU A 35 -4.66 2.40 87.77
N PRO A 36 -5.29 3.54 87.42
CA PRO A 36 -4.65 4.59 86.64
C PRO A 36 -3.31 5.00 87.27
N LYS A 37 -2.30 5.32 86.45
CA LYS A 37 -0.91 5.51 86.90
C LYS A 37 -0.76 6.48 88.08
N ASP A 38 -1.52 7.57 88.07
CA ASP A 38 -1.48 8.60 89.10
C ASP A 38 -2.15 8.16 90.43
N ILE A 39 -3.20 7.36 90.34
CA ILE A 39 -3.89 6.77 91.50
C ILE A 39 -3.03 5.63 92.09
N ALA A 40 -2.45 4.80 91.23
CA ALA A 40 -1.55 3.72 91.62
C ALA A 40 -0.32 4.23 92.37
N GLN A 41 0.26 5.36 91.94
CA GLN A 41 1.38 6.02 92.62
C GLN A 41 1.00 6.54 94.02
N LYS A 42 -0.21 7.08 94.20
CA LYS A 42 -0.67 7.61 95.49
C LYS A 42 -0.91 6.53 96.54
N ILE A 43 -1.42 5.36 96.12
CA ILE A 43 -1.84 4.27 97.03
C ILE A 43 -0.69 3.27 97.27
N GLY A 44 0.37 3.31 96.46
CA GLY A 44 1.50 2.38 96.56
C GLY A 44 1.17 0.96 96.10
N ARG A 45 0.03 0.77 95.43
CA ARG A 45 -0.43 -0.50 94.83
C ARG A 45 -0.96 -0.24 93.42
N THR A 46 -0.67 -1.15 92.49
CA THR A 46 -1.11 -1.02 91.09
C THR A 46 -2.40 -1.79 90.78
N ARG A 47 -2.76 -2.77 91.61
CA ARG A 47 -3.93 -3.65 91.50
C ARG A 47 -4.17 -4.42 92.80
N LEU A 48 -5.33 -5.08 92.90
CA LEU A 48 -5.54 -6.20 93.82
C LEU A 48 -4.62 -7.36 93.42
N LYS A 49 -4.03 -8.06 94.40
CA LYS A 49 -3.03 -9.11 94.18
C LYS A 49 -3.63 -10.51 94.28
N SER A 50 -4.59 -10.75 95.15
CA SER A 50 -5.13 -12.10 95.36
C SER A 50 -6.57 -12.07 95.85
N VAL A 51 -7.49 -12.63 95.07
CA VAL A 51 -8.91 -12.79 95.45
C VAL A 51 -9.25 -14.27 95.47
N PHE A 52 -9.55 -14.79 96.65
CA PHE A 52 -9.90 -16.19 96.84
C PHE A 52 -11.36 -16.42 96.41
N LEU A 53 -11.59 -17.47 95.62
CA LEU A 53 -12.92 -17.92 95.20
C LEU A 53 -13.01 -19.41 95.55
N ASP A 54 -14.06 -19.82 96.25
CA ASP A 54 -14.30 -21.24 96.51
C ASP A 54 -14.69 -21.95 95.21
N GLU A 55 -13.89 -22.91 94.74
CA GLU A 55 -14.14 -23.64 93.48
C GLU A 55 -14.74 -25.04 93.70
N THR A 56 -15.02 -25.47 94.95
CA THR A 56 -15.33 -26.87 95.25
C THR A 56 -16.70 -27.12 95.90
N GLU A 57 -17.58 -27.87 95.20
CA GLU A 57 -18.69 -28.57 95.84
C GLU A 57 -18.14 -29.71 96.72
N LEU A 58 -18.29 -29.56 98.05
CA LEU A 58 -17.92 -30.50 99.12
C LEU A 58 -17.81 -31.97 98.69
N SER A 59 -16.57 -32.47 98.59
CA SER A 59 -16.22 -33.89 98.77
C SER A 59 -15.76 -34.10 100.22
N VAL A 60 -16.20 -35.21 100.82
CA VAL A 60 -16.24 -35.48 102.27
C VAL A 60 -14.84 -35.77 102.86
N SER A 61 -13.94 -34.79 102.89
CA SER A 61 -12.69 -34.86 103.67
C SER A 61 -12.59 -33.67 104.64
N ASP A 62 -12.21 -33.94 105.89
CA ASP A 62 -12.13 -32.95 106.97
C ASP A 62 -11.08 -31.84 106.69
N ASP A 63 -10.07 -32.12 105.87
CA ASP A 63 -8.97 -31.19 105.57
C ASP A 63 -9.39 -29.97 104.73
N LEU A 64 -10.36 -30.13 103.80
CA LEU A 64 -10.82 -29.03 102.93
C LEU A 64 -11.55 -27.93 103.74
N SER A 65 -12.22 -28.33 104.83
CA SER A 65 -12.93 -27.40 105.72
C SER A 65 -11.99 -26.47 106.50
N VAL A 66 -10.75 -26.92 106.75
CA VAL A 66 -9.71 -26.15 107.45
C VAL A 66 -9.08 -25.13 106.52
N GLU A 67 -8.83 -25.49 105.26
CA GLU A 67 -8.25 -24.58 104.27
C GLU A 67 -9.21 -23.44 103.90
N LEU A 68 -10.49 -23.75 103.66
CA LEU A 68 -11.52 -22.73 103.38
C LEU A 68 -11.72 -21.76 104.55
N SER A 69 -11.76 -22.30 105.78
CA SER A 69 -11.84 -21.48 107.00
C SER A 69 -10.59 -20.62 107.19
N SER A 70 -9.40 -21.16 106.88
CA SER A 70 -8.14 -20.41 106.92
C SER A 70 -8.10 -19.28 105.89
N ALA A 71 -8.55 -19.52 104.64
CA ALA A 71 -8.63 -18.51 103.59
C ALA A 71 -9.62 -17.40 103.94
N LEU A 72 -10.79 -17.75 104.48
CA LEU A 72 -11.78 -16.79 104.96
C LEU A 72 -11.22 -15.91 106.08
N LEU A 73 -10.52 -16.48 107.06
CA LEU A 73 -9.91 -15.74 108.17
C LEU A 73 -8.72 -14.87 107.74
N ASN A 74 -7.97 -15.29 106.71
CA ASN A 74 -6.83 -14.55 106.18
C ASN A 74 -7.20 -13.54 105.07
N SER A 75 -8.49 -13.35 104.80
CA SER A 75 -8.99 -12.40 103.81
C SER A 75 -9.31 -11.03 104.42
N GLU A 76 -8.92 -9.94 103.74
CA GLU A 76 -9.16 -8.58 104.25
C GLU A 76 -10.62 -8.13 104.09
N TYR A 77 -11.29 -8.59 103.03
CA TYR A 77 -12.70 -8.34 102.73
C TYR A 77 -13.44 -9.65 102.43
N LEU A 78 -14.74 -9.69 102.73
CA LEU A 78 -15.66 -10.74 102.29
C LEU A 78 -16.61 -10.15 101.26
N ILE A 79 -16.56 -10.64 100.03
CA ILE A 79 -17.51 -10.31 98.96
C ILE A 79 -18.56 -11.40 98.92
N THR A 80 -19.83 -11.04 99.08
CA THR A 80 -20.94 -11.99 99.08
C THR A 80 -21.79 -11.81 97.83
N ILE A 81 -21.90 -12.86 97.02
CA ILE A 81 -22.76 -12.88 95.84
C ILE A 81 -24.17 -13.23 96.30
N CYS A 82 -24.98 -12.20 96.47
CA CYS A 82 -26.31 -12.27 97.06
C CYS A 82 -27.37 -12.62 96.01
N SER A 83 -28.11 -13.68 96.29
CA SER A 83 -29.30 -14.13 95.56
C SER A 83 -30.29 -14.77 96.53
N PRO A 84 -31.57 -14.98 96.16
CA PRO A 84 -32.51 -15.75 96.99
C PRO A 84 -32.01 -17.16 97.33
N GLU A 85 -31.21 -17.78 96.45
CA GLU A 85 -30.61 -19.10 96.68
C GLU A 85 -29.41 -19.05 97.64
N TYR A 86 -28.63 -17.96 97.61
CA TYR A 86 -27.53 -17.73 98.55
C TYR A 86 -28.01 -17.75 100.01
N LEU A 87 -29.17 -17.16 100.31
CA LEU A 87 -29.76 -17.16 101.66
C LEU A 87 -30.16 -18.56 102.16
N LYS A 88 -30.46 -19.50 101.27
CA LYS A 88 -30.81 -20.88 101.64
C LYS A 88 -29.59 -21.72 102.01
N SER A 89 -28.39 -21.23 101.70
CA SER A 89 -27.13 -21.94 101.97
C SER A 89 -26.68 -21.78 103.41
N LYS A 90 -26.80 -22.84 104.21
CA LYS A 90 -26.29 -22.88 105.59
C LYS A 90 -24.79 -22.57 105.66
N TRP A 91 -24.02 -23.00 104.66
CA TRP A 91 -22.58 -22.78 104.56
C TRP A 91 -22.24 -21.32 104.34
N CYS A 92 -22.84 -20.66 103.34
CA CYS A 92 -22.61 -19.23 103.08
C CYS A 92 -23.01 -18.35 104.28
N MET A 93 -24.11 -18.69 104.98
CA MET A 93 -24.49 -17.97 106.20
C MET A 93 -23.47 -18.17 107.32
N ARG A 94 -22.90 -19.37 107.44
CA ARG A 94 -21.85 -19.66 108.43
C ARG A 94 -20.55 -18.94 108.12
N GLU A 95 -20.20 -18.77 106.84
CA GLU A 95 -19.04 -17.97 106.43
C GLU A 95 -19.20 -16.51 106.83
N ILE A 96 -20.37 -15.90 106.59
CA ILE A 96 -20.64 -14.53 107.03
C ILE A 96 -20.55 -14.42 108.56
N GLN A 97 -21.18 -15.35 109.28
CA GLN A 97 -21.11 -15.38 110.75
C GLN A 97 -19.68 -15.50 111.26
N THR A 98 -18.88 -16.38 110.65
CA THR A 98 -17.48 -16.61 111.02
C THR A 98 -16.64 -15.37 110.71
N PHE A 99 -16.78 -14.77 109.54
CA PHE A 99 -16.04 -13.57 109.16
C PHE A 99 -16.34 -12.39 110.10
N LEU A 100 -17.61 -12.20 110.48
CA LEU A 100 -18.04 -11.14 111.41
C LEU A 100 -17.57 -11.34 112.85
N GLN A 101 -17.12 -12.54 113.24
CA GLN A 101 -16.49 -12.75 114.55
C GLN A 101 -15.10 -12.10 114.64
N TYR A 102 -14.41 -11.93 113.50
CA TYR A 102 -13.02 -11.47 113.43
C TYR A 102 -12.83 -10.14 112.69
N ASN A 103 -13.83 -9.69 111.92
CA ASN A 103 -13.75 -8.48 111.10
C ASN A 103 -14.99 -7.58 111.28
N ASP A 104 -14.82 -6.28 111.01
CA ASP A 104 -15.91 -5.30 110.97
C ASP A 104 -16.87 -5.62 109.80
N ARG A 105 -18.18 -5.48 110.03
CA ARG A 105 -19.23 -5.57 109.01
C ARG A 105 -18.97 -4.71 107.78
N LYS A 106 -18.28 -3.56 107.92
CA LYS A 106 -17.89 -2.70 106.78
C LYS A 106 -16.99 -3.39 105.75
N LYS A 107 -16.35 -4.50 106.13
CA LYS A 107 -15.52 -5.32 105.24
C LYS A 107 -16.30 -6.42 104.53
N VAL A 108 -17.62 -6.51 104.77
CA VAL A 108 -18.52 -7.36 104.00
C VAL A 108 -19.16 -6.55 102.88
N LEU A 109 -18.80 -6.86 101.64
CA LEU A 109 -19.27 -6.20 100.43
C LEU A 109 -20.34 -7.08 99.76
N LEU A 110 -21.48 -6.49 99.41
CA LEU A 110 -22.57 -7.24 98.79
C LEU A 110 -22.54 -7.06 97.27
N VAL A 111 -22.83 -8.14 96.54
CA VAL A 111 -23.02 -8.11 95.09
C VAL A 111 -24.36 -8.76 94.79
N LEU A 112 -25.33 -7.99 94.33
CA LEU A 112 -26.66 -8.50 93.99
C LEU A 112 -26.59 -9.22 92.64
N ALA A 113 -26.71 -10.54 92.66
CA ALA A 113 -26.67 -11.41 91.49
C ALA A 113 -28.06 -11.68 90.91
N ASP A 114 -29.05 -11.84 91.79
CA ASP A 114 -30.45 -12.07 91.43
C ASP A 114 -31.38 -11.63 92.60
N GLY A 115 -32.66 -11.44 92.33
CA GLY A 115 -33.65 -10.99 93.31
C GLY A 115 -33.59 -9.50 93.64
N GLU A 116 -34.15 -9.12 94.78
CA GLU A 116 -34.17 -7.76 95.32
C GLU A 116 -33.45 -7.74 96.68
N PRO A 117 -32.89 -6.59 97.12
CA PRO A 117 -32.20 -6.49 98.41
C PRO A 117 -32.95 -7.13 99.59
N ASP A 118 -34.27 -6.95 99.66
CA ASP A 118 -35.12 -7.46 100.74
C ASP A 118 -35.20 -8.99 100.80
N ASN A 119 -34.99 -9.70 99.68
CA ASN A 119 -35.08 -11.16 99.59
C ASN A 119 -33.77 -11.86 99.23
N ALA A 120 -32.70 -11.11 98.97
CA ALA A 120 -31.38 -11.63 98.62
C ALA A 120 -30.30 -11.29 99.65
N PHE A 121 -30.48 -10.24 100.47
CA PHE A 121 -29.46 -9.83 101.45
C PHE A 121 -29.64 -10.52 102.80
N PRO A 122 -28.56 -11.01 103.43
CA PRO A 122 -28.63 -11.63 104.75
C PRO A 122 -29.10 -10.63 105.80
N GLN A 123 -30.16 -10.95 106.56
CA GLN A 123 -30.73 -10.04 107.56
C GLN A 123 -29.71 -9.55 108.60
N MET A 124 -28.70 -10.38 108.93
CA MET A 124 -27.62 -10.00 109.86
C MET A 124 -26.72 -8.86 109.33
N LEU A 125 -26.75 -8.63 108.02
CA LEU A 125 -26.07 -7.54 107.32
C LEU A 125 -27.01 -6.39 106.96
N LEU A 126 -28.29 -6.47 107.35
CA LEU A 126 -29.29 -5.40 107.20
C LEU A 126 -29.65 -4.73 108.53
N TYR A 127 -29.67 -5.48 109.63
CA TYR A 127 -30.08 -4.96 110.94
C TYR A 127 -28.94 -5.03 111.96
N GLU A 128 -28.90 -4.08 112.89
CA GLU A 128 -28.04 -4.12 114.08
C GLU A 128 -28.93 -4.16 115.33
N THR A 129 -28.58 -5.00 116.30
CA THR A 129 -29.31 -5.06 117.57
C THR A 129 -28.90 -3.87 118.43
N VAL A 130 -29.84 -2.96 118.70
CA VAL A 130 -29.65 -1.83 119.60
C VAL A 130 -30.39 -2.12 120.90
N TYR A 131 -29.66 -2.07 122.02
CA TYR A 131 -30.23 -2.17 123.35
C TYR A 131 -30.52 -0.76 123.85
N SER A 132 -31.78 -0.41 124.02
CA SER A 132 -32.20 0.87 124.62
C SER A 132 -32.89 0.59 125.96
N ALA A 133 -32.39 1.22 127.02
CA ALA A 133 -33.04 1.18 128.34
C ALA A 133 -34.18 2.19 128.37
N ASP A 134 -35.38 1.75 128.76
CA ASP A 134 -36.48 2.69 129.04
C ASP A 134 -36.23 3.45 130.36
N ALA A 135 -37.07 4.45 130.65
CA ALA A 135 -36.94 5.29 131.85
C ALA A 135 -37.05 4.53 133.19
N ASN A 136 -37.46 3.25 133.16
CA ASN A 136 -37.58 2.37 134.32
C ASN A 136 -36.46 1.30 134.37
N GLY A 137 -35.41 1.44 133.55
CA GLY A 137 -34.24 0.55 133.54
C GLY A 137 -34.49 -0.79 132.82
N ARG A 138 -35.59 -0.93 132.08
CA ARG A 138 -35.89 -2.14 131.30
C ARG A 138 -35.15 -2.10 129.97
N ILE A 139 -34.29 -3.08 129.73
CA ILE A 139 -33.56 -3.21 128.47
C ILE A 139 -34.54 -3.69 127.39
N THR A 140 -34.80 -2.85 126.39
CA THR A 140 -35.63 -3.19 125.23
C THR A 140 -34.72 -3.45 124.04
N LYS A 141 -34.91 -4.60 123.38
CA LYS A 141 -34.16 -4.98 122.19
C LYS A 141 -34.88 -4.38 120.96
N SER A 142 -34.26 -3.44 120.27
CA SER A 142 -34.75 -2.92 118.99
C SER A 142 -33.75 -3.20 117.86
N TYR A 143 -34.22 -3.18 116.61
CA TYR A 143 -33.41 -3.45 115.43
C TYR A 143 -33.31 -2.17 114.59
N ALA A 144 -32.10 -1.66 114.40
CA ALA A 144 -31.85 -0.51 113.53
C ALA A 144 -31.47 -1.00 112.12
N TYR A 145 -32.19 -0.54 111.10
CA TYR A 145 -31.87 -0.83 109.70
C TYR A 145 -30.61 -0.05 109.27
N LYS A 146 -29.69 -0.73 108.59
CA LYS A 146 -28.48 -0.17 108.00
C LYS A 146 -28.37 -0.65 106.56
N GLU A 147 -28.35 0.30 105.64
CA GLU A 147 -28.19 0.04 104.21
C GLU A 147 -26.75 -0.44 103.92
N PRO A 148 -26.54 -1.66 103.39
CA PRO A 148 -25.23 -2.18 103.07
C PRO A 148 -24.69 -1.62 101.73
N LEU A 149 -23.37 -1.55 101.60
CA LEU A 149 -22.75 -1.19 100.32
C LEU A 149 -22.85 -2.38 99.36
N ALA A 150 -23.73 -2.25 98.36
CA ALA A 150 -23.99 -3.29 97.37
C ALA A 150 -23.68 -2.85 95.94
N ALA A 151 -23.18 -3.77 95.13
CA ALA A 151 -23.06 -3.61 93.68
C ALA A 151 -24.14 -4.44 92.97
N ASP A 152 -24.88 -3.84 92.04
CA ASP A 152 -25.92 -4.54 91.25
C ASP A 152 -25.29 -5.16 89.99
N CYS A 153 -25.35 -6.48 89.88
CA CYS A 153 -24.88 -7.28 88.75
C CYS A 153 -26.00 -8.01 87.99
N ARG A 154 -27.28 -7.74 88.32
CA ARG A 154 -28.43 -8.42 87.72
C ARG A 154 -28.57 -8.08 86.23
N GLY A 155 -29.02 -9.01 85.40
CA GLY A 155 -29.30 -8.71 84.00
C GLY A 155 -29.89 -9.90 83.27
N GLU A 156 -30.82 -9.63 82.35
CA GLU A 156 -31.56 -10.65 81.60
C GLU A 156 -30.64 -11.42 80.65
N THR A 157 -29.63 -10.73 80.11
CA THR A 157 -28.66 -11.31 79.19
C THR A 157 -27.26 -11.37 79.78
N THR A 158 -26.47 -12.33 79.32
CA THR A 158 -25.04 -12.42 79.63
C THR A 158 -24.28 -11.14 79.28
N LYS A 159 -24.67 -10.41 78.21
CA LYS A 159 -24.05 -9.14 77.82
C LYS A 159 -24.33 -8.04 78.84
N GLU A 160 -25.57 -7.91 79.28
CA GLU A 160 -25.98 -6.92 80.28
C GLU A 160 -25.29 -7.18 81.63
N ARG A 161 -25.25 -8.45 82.08
CA ARG A 161 -24.48 -8.84 83.28
C ARG A 161 -23.00 -8.48 83.17
N LYS A 162 -22.36 -8.68 82.00
CA LYS A 162 -20.94 -8.31 81.79
C LYS A 162 -20.70 -6.81 81.98
N GLU A 163 -21.57 -5.97 81.44
CA GLU A 163 -21.46 -4.51 81.54
C GLU A 163 -21.68 -4.03 82.99
N LYS A 164 -22.65 -4.62 83.71
CA LYS A 164 -22.87 -4.30 85.13
C LYS A 164 -21.75 -4.81 86.04
N ILE A 165 -21.17 -5.98 85.75
CA ILE A 165 -19.97 -6.48 86.45
C ILE A 165 -18.79 -5.50 86.29
N ASP A 166 -18.60 -4.86 85.13
CA ASP A 166 -17.55 -3.82 84.99
C ASP A 166 -17.78 -2.64 85.96
N GLY A 167 -19.03 -2.19 86.09
CA GLY A 167 -19.40 -1.18 87.08
C GLY A 167 -19.19 -1.65 88.53
N ALA A 168 -19.57 -2.89 88.82
CA ALA A 168 -19.41 -3.51 90.13
C ALA A 168 -17.92 -3.65 90.53
N VAL A 169 -17.05 -4.02 89.59
CA VAL A 169 -15.59 -4.09 89.82
C VAL A 169 -15.04 -2.73 90.25
N ILE A 170 -15.44 -1.65 89.57
CA ILE A 170 -14.99 -0.29 89.95
C ILE A 170 -15.49 0.06 91.35
N ARG A 171 -16.75 -0.27 91.69
CA ARG A 171 -17.32 -0.05 93.04
C ARG A 171 -16.58 -0.83 94.12
N LEU A 172 -16.34 -2.12 93.90
CA LEU A 172 -15.67 -3.00 94.85
C LEU A 172 -14.20 -2.60 95.03
N VAL A 173 -13.45 -2.34 93.95
CA VAL A 173 -12.07 -1.85 94.03
C VAL A 173 -12.01 -0.52 94.76
N SER A 174 -12.96 0.39 94.50
CA SER A 174 -13.01 1.67 95.20
C SER A 174 -13.21 1.51 96.71
N ALA A 175 -14.10 0.59 97.13
CA ALA A 175 -14.36 0.28 98.54
C ALA A 175 -13.17 -0.42 99.22
N MET A 176 -12.52 -1.37 98.53
CA MET A 176 -11.39 -2.14 99.07
C MET A 176 -10.09 -1.33 99.16
N MET A 177 -9.91 -0.34 98.28
CA MET A 177 -8.70 0.48 98.22
C MET A 177 -8.88 1.87 98.88
N GLY A 178 -10.06 2.16 99.43
CA GLY A 178 -10.37 3.46 100.07
C GLY A 178 -10.40 4.65 99.11
N ILE A 179 -10.79 4.43 97.85
CA ILE A 179 -10.83 5.46 96.79
C ILE A 179 -12.27 5.91 96.58
N ARG A 180 -12.50 7.19 96.26
CA ARG A 180 -13.83 7.65 95.83
C ARG A 180 -14.17 7.03 94.47
N TYR A 181 -15.36 6.41 94.38
CA TYR A 181 -15.84 5.75 93.16
C TYR A 181 -15.80 6.66 91.91
N ASP A 182 -16.23 7.92 92.05
CA ASP A 182 -16.29 8.87 90.93
C ASP A 182 -14.92 9.17 90.31
N ASP A 183 -13.87 9.24 91.14
CA ASP A 183 -12.51 9.57 90.69
C ASP A 183 -11.95 8.43 89.81
N LEU A 184 -12.26 7.17 90.18
CA LEU A 184 -11.83 5.99 89.43
C LEU A 184 -12.67 5.80 88.15
N GLN A 185 -13.99 6.00 88.22
CA GLN A 185 -14.90 5.84 87.09
C GLN A 185 -14.64 6.89 85.99
N GLN A 186 -14.42 8.17 86.35
CA GLN A 186 -14.15 9.23 85.38
C GLN A 186 -12.86 8.99 84.60
N ARG A 187 -11.80 8.48 85.24
CA ARG A 187 -10.52 8.22 84.58
C ARG A 187 -10.58 7.01 83.64
N HIS A 188 -11.27 5.94 84.04
CA HIS A 188 -11.46 4.78 83.18
C HIS A 188 -12.22 5.14 81.87
N ARG A 189 -13.23 6.02 81.95
CA ARG A 189 -13.96 6.50 80.77
C ARG A 189 -13.09 7.34 79.82
N LYS A 190 -12.23 8.21 80.35
CA LYS A 190 -11.36 9.07 79.54
C LYS A 190 -10.38 8.27 78.68
N GLU A 191 -9.77 7.21 79.22
CA GLU A 191 -8.79 6.39 78.48
C GLU A 191 -9.40 5.61 77.29
N ILE A 192 -10.66 5.19 77.40
CA ILE A 192 -11.36 4.48 76.31
C ILE A 192 -11.68 5.45 75.15
N GLN A 193 -12.04 6.70 75.46
CA GLN A 193 -12.39 7.70 74.46
C GLN A 193 -11.18 8.15 73.63
N THR A 194 -10.01 8.37 74.23
CA THR A 194 -8.79 8.74 73.51
C THR A 194 -8.33 7.67 72.53
N ARG A 195 -8.48 6.38 72.89
CA ARG A 195 -8.12 5.26 72.01
C ARG A 195 -9.02 5.17 70.77
N LYS A 196 -10.32 5.47 70.90
CA LYS A 196 -11.26 5.48 69.76
C LYS A 196 -10.96 6.61 68.79
N ARG A 197 -10.72 7.82 69.31
CA ARG A 197 -10.41 9.01 68.51
C ARG A 197 -9.12 8.86 67.68
N ASN A 198 -8.09 8.25 68.24
CA ASN A 198 -6.82 8.08 67.52
C ASN A 198 -6.93 7.03 66.39
N ARG A 199 -7.79 6.02 66.52
CA ARG A 199 -8.02 5.02 65.45
C ARG A 199 -8.79 5.61 64.26
N THR A 200 -9.76 6.49 64.50
CA THR A 200 -10.52 7.13 63.41
C THR A 200 -9.68 8.08 62.58
N ILE A 201 -8.82 8.88 63.22
CA ILE A 201 -7.93 9.83 62.52
C ILE A 201 -7.00 9.09 61.56
N PHE A 202 -6.40 7.98 62.01
CA PHE A 202 -5.48 7.18 61.20
C PHE A 202 -6.14 6.57 59.94
N ALA A 203 -7.40 6.14 60.05
CA ALA A 203 -8.12 5.57 58.91
C ALA A 203 -8.42 6.61 57.81
N PHE A 204 -8.76 7.85 58.17
CA PHE A 204 -9.00 8.92 57.19
C PHE A 204 -7.73 9.37 56.47
N SER A 205 -6.57 9.34 57.15
CA SER A 205 -5.29 9.69 56.52
C SER A 205 -4.89 8.73 55.40
N ILE A 206 -5.15 7.42 55.58
CA ILE A 206 -4.87 6.41 54.55
C ILE A 206 -5.78 6.62 53.33
N LEU A 207 -7.06 6.91 53.55
CA LEU A 207 -8.01 7.13 52.46
C LEU A 207 -7.64 8.35 51.61
N GLY A 208 -7.20 9.45 52.25
CA GLY A 208 -6.73 10.64 51.54
C GLY A 208 -5.51 10.37 50.66
N LEU A 209 -4.57 9.54 51.14
CA LEU A 209 -3.39 9.16 50.36
C LEU A 209 -3.77 8.33 49.12
N VAL A 210 -4.68 7.37 49.25
CA VAL A 210 -5.15 6.54 48.12
C VAL A 210 -5.82 7.42 47.05
N ILE A 211 -6.68 8.35 47.47
CA ILE A 211 -7.35 9.28 46.54
C ILE A 211 -6.32 10.15 45.80
N ALA A 212 -5.31 10.68 46.50
CA ALA A 212 -4.26 11.48 45.88
C ALA A 212 -3.45 10.68 44.83
N ILE A 213 -3.14 9.42 45.11
CA ILE A 213 -2.46 8.52 44.17
C ILE A 213 -3.33 8.25 42.94
N CYS A 214 -4.62 7.97 43.13
CA CYS A 214 -5.56 7.77 42.02
C CYS A 214 -5.67 9.01 41.13
N LEU A 215 -5.77 10.21 41.73
CA LEU A 215 -5.82 11.47 40.98
C LEU A 215 -4.53 11.72 40.19
N PHE A 216 -3.37 11.42 40.78
CA PHE A 216 -2.08 11.51 40.08
C PHE A 216 -2.02 10.61 38.84
N PHE A 217 -2.47 9.35 38.96
CA PHE A 217 -2.52 8.43 37.81
C PHE A 217 -3.53 8.86 36.75
N ILE A 218 -4.70 9.39 37.13
CA ILE A 218 -5.69 9.90 36.16
C ILE A 218 -5.09 11.06 35.34
N ILE A 219 -4.39 12.00 35.99
CA ILE A 219 -3.73 13.11 35.30
C ILE A 219 -2.63 12.60 34.36
N MET A 220 -1.82 11.62 34.79
CA MET A 220 -0.81 11.01 33.95
C MET A 220 -1.41 10.29 32.72
N ILE A 221 -2.48 9.52 32.89
CA ILE A 221 -3.17 8.82 31.80
C ILE A 221 -3.77 9.83 30.82
N ALA A 222 -4.42 10.88 31.32
CA ALA A 222 -4.96 11.94 30.47
C ALA A 222 -3.86 12.63 29.65
N GLY A 223 -2.70 12.90 30.26
CA GLY A 223 -1.53 13.42 29.56
C GLY A 223 -1.03 12.48 28.46
N LYS A 224 -0.84 11.19 28.78
CA LYS A 224 -0.41 10.18 27.81
C LYS A 224 -1.41 9.96 26.68
N ASN A 225 -2.70 9.97 26.96
CA ASN A 225 -3.74 9.80 25.94
C ASN A 225 -3.70 10.94 24.91
N LYS A 226 -3.40 12.17 25.35
CA LYS A 226 -3.25 13.31 24.44
C LYS A 226 -2.02 13.14 23.54
N GLU A 227 -0.90 12.67 24.10
CA GLU A 227 0.32 12.39 23.34
C GLU A 227 0.13 11.26 22.31
N ILE A 228 -0.54 10.17 22.69
CA ILE A 228 -0.89 9.07 21.78
C ILE A 228 -1.80 9.57 20.63
N ALA A 229 -2.79 10.41 20.93
CA ALA A 229 -3.67 10.97 19.90
C ALA A 229 -2.88 11.83 18.89
N GLN A 230 -1.91 12.61 19.36
CA GLN A 230 -1.03 13.39 18.49
C GLN A 230 -0.11 12.49 17.65
N GLN A 231 0.49 11.47 18.26
CA GLN A 231 1.32 10.49 17.54
C GLN A 231 0.53 9.74 16.47
N ASN A 232 -0.72 9.36 16.74
CA ASN A 232 -1.56 8.68 15.76
C ASN A 232 -1.89 9.59 14.57
N GLN A 233 -2.08 10.89 14.78
CA GLN A 233 -2.25 11.86 13.70
C GLN A 233 -0.98 12.02 12.87
N GLU A 234 0.18 12.08 13.52
CA GLU A 234 1.48 12.16 12.83
C GLU A 234 1.77 10.89 12.02
N ILE A 235 1.48 9.71 12.55
CA ILE A 235 1.60 8.43 11.83
C ILE A 235 0.66 8.38 10.63
N ALA A 236 -0.58 8.86 10.76
CA ALA A 236 -1.53 8.90 9.65
C ALA A 236 -1.00 9.78 8.51
N LEU A 237 -0.51 10.99 8.83
CA LEU A 237 0.10 11.89 7.86
C LEU A 237 1.37 11.28 7.21
N GLN A 238 2.20 10.59 7.99
CA GLN A 238 3.39 9.92 7.46
C GLN A 238 3.03 8.78 6.50
N ASN A 239 2.02 7.97 6.82
CA ASN A 239 1.56 6.90 5.95
C ASN A 239 1.00 7.43 4.63
N GLU A 240 0.28 8.55 4.66
CA GLU A 240 -0.22 9.24 3.47
C GLU A 240 0.94 9.70 2.56
N ILE A 241 1.94 10.37 3.13
CA ILE A 241 3.14 10.80 2.40
C ILE A 241 3.91 9.61 1.81
N ILE A 242 4.06 8.52 2.56
CA ILE A 242 4.75 7.31 2.08
C ILE A 242 4.00 6.68 0.91
N THR A 243 2.67 6.57 1.01
CA THR A 243 1.82 6.01 -0.04
C THR A 243 1.91 6.85 -1.31
N ARG A 244 1.84 8.17 -1.19
CA ARG A 244 1.99 9.08 -2.33
C ARG A 244 3.36 8.97 -2.98
N LYS A 245 4.44 9.00 -2.19
CA LYS A 245 5.81 8.83 -2.73
C LYS A 245 6.02 7.48 -3.41
N TYR A 246 5.39 6.43 -2.90
CA TYR A 246 5.44 5.12 -3.52
C TYR A 246 4.70 5.12 -4.86
N ALA A 247 3.51 5.70 -4.93
CA ALA A 247 2.77 5.87 -6.19
C ALA A 247 3.55 6.70 -7.22
N ASP A 248 4.17 7.82 -6.81
CA ASP A 248 5.00 8.65 -7.68
C ASP A 248 6.26 7.89 -8.17
N SER A 249 6.83 7.04 -7.33
CA SER A 249 7.95 6.16 -7.71
C SER A 249 7.53 5.11 -8.74
N LEU A 250 6.33 4.54 -8.61
CA LEU A 250 5.76 3.61 -9.58
C LEU A 250 5.43 4.30 -10.91
N ALA A 251 4.95 5.54 -10.89
CA ALA A 251 4.76 6.36 -12.09
C ALA A 251 6.07 6.53 -12.86
N ALA A 252 7.14 6.94 -12.17
CA ALA A 252 8.47 7.03 -12.76
C ALA A 252 9.01 5.67 -13.25
N THR A 253 8.62 4.58 -12.59
CA THR A 253 8.97 3.22 -13.01
C THR A 253 8.25 2.85 -14.30
N SER A 254 6.96 3.18 -14.42
CA SER A 254 6.18 3.04 -15.65
C SER A 254 6.83 3.78 -16.82
N ASP A 255 7.19 5.06 -16.64
CA ASP A 255 7.85 5.83 -17.71
C ASP A 255 9.18 5.19 -18.17
N ASN A 256 9.97 4.66 -17.22
CA ASN A 256 11.21 3.95 -17.55
C ASN A 256 10.94 2.63 -18.29
N LEU A 257 9.92 1.87 -17.86
CA LEU A 257 9.52 0.62 -18.52
C LEU A 257 9.04 0.88 -19.95
N LEU A 258 8.23 1.93 -20.14
CA LEU A 258 7.74 2.34 -21.46
C LEU A 258 8.90 2.75 -22.37
N ARG A 259 9.85 3.55 -21.87
CA ARG A 259 11.08 3.92 -22.60
C ARG A 259 11.94 2.71 -22.95
N ASP A 260 11.92 1.68 -22.11
CA ASP A 260 12.70 0.45 -22.30
C ASP A 260 11.93 -0.60 -23.14
N GLY A 261 10.74 -0.27 -23.67
CA GLY A 261 9.93 -1.13 -24.55
C GLY A 261 8.91 -2.02 -23.84
N TYR A 262 8.92 -2.08 -22.50
CA TYR A 262 8.06 -2.96 -21.73
C TYR A 262 6.67 -2.37 -21.46
N LYS A 263 5.85 -2.16 -22.49
CA LYS A 263 4.52 -1.51 -22.37
C LYS A 263 3.60 -2.18 -21.36
N SER A 264 3.38 -3.49 -21.46
CA SER A 264 2.54 -4.23 -20.50
C SER A 264 3.02 -4.07 -19.05
N ALA A 265 4.34 -4.09 -18.82
CA ALA A 265 4.89 -3.84 -17.49
C ALA A 265 4.73 -2.37 -17.04
N ALA A 266 4.82 -1.42 -17.97
CA ALA A 266 4.58 -0.01 -17.70
C ALA A 266 3.13 0.24 -17.27
N VAL A 267 2.16 -0.27 -18.04
CA VAL A 267 0.73 -0.21 -17.70
C VAL A 267 0.49 -0.86 -16.34
N TYR A 268 1.08 -2.03 -16.08
CA TYR A 268 1.00 -2.70 -14.78
C TYR A 268 1.52 -1.82 -13.64
N ALA A 269 2.71 -1.22 -13.78
CA ALA A 269 3.32 -0.38 -12.76
C ALA A 269 2.48 0.87 -12.45
N ALA A 270 1.99 1.57 -13.47
CA ALA A 270 1.14 2.75 -13.28
C ALA A 270 -0.24 2.40 -12.71
N ARG A 271 -0.84 1.29 -13.15
CA ARG A 271 -2.13 0.80 -12.64
C ARG A 271 -2.05 0.39 -11.17
N LEU A 272 -0.94 -0.21 -10.74
CA LEU A 272 -0.67 -0.61 -9.36
C LEU A 272 -0.62 0.60 -8.40
N ALA A 273 -0.23 1.77 -8.91
CA ALA A 273 -0.12 3.01 -8.13
C ALA A 273 -1.47 3.73 -7.93
N LEU A 274 -2.54 3.27 -8.59
CA LEU A 274 -3.85 3.91 -8.58
C LEU A 274 -4.89 3.06 -7.84
N PRO A 275 -5.76 3.67 -7.00
CA PRO A 275 -6.88 2.97 -6.39
C PRO A 275 -7.94 2.54 -7.43
N ASP A 276 -8.75 1.54 -7.11
CA ASP A 276 -9.83 1.07 -8.00
C ASP A 276 -10.94 2.10 -8.20
N GLU A 277 -11.23 2.90 -7.17
CA GLU A 277 -12.18 4.01 -7.21
C GLU A 277 -11.45 5.34 -7.05
N LYS A 278 -11.93 6.40 -7.73
CA LYS A 278 -11.36 7.75 -7.61
C LYS A 278 -11.49 8.24 -6.18
N THR A 279 -10.36 8.46 -5.50
CA THR A 279 -10.26 9.10 -4.18
C THR A 279 -9.63 10.47 -4.31
N ASP A 280 -9.90 11.43 -3.42
CA ASP A 280 -9.27 12.77 -3.47
C ASP A 280 -7.73 12.73 -3.40
N ASP A 281 -7.13 11.65 -2.89
CA ASP A 281 -5.69 11.53 -2.65
C ASP A 281 -4.92 10.70 -3.70
N TYR A 282 -5.51 10.43 -4.88
CA TYR A 282 -4.80 9.70 -5.95
C TYR A 282 -3.56 10.48 -6.45
N SER A 283 -2.51 9.75 -6.89
CA SER A 283 -1.32 10.35 -7.51
C SER A 283 -1.63 10.78 -8.94
N GLU A 284 -1.48 12.09 -9.20
CA GLU A 284 -1.61 12.68 -10.54
C GLU A 284 -0.53 12.16 -11.50
N LEU A 285 0.69 11.92 -10.99
CA LEU A 285 1.79 11.36 -11.77
C LEU A 285 1.50 9.94 -12.21
N ALA A 286 0.92 9.11 -11.33
CA ALA A 286 0.52 7.76 -11.67
C ALA A 286 -0.60 7.73 -12.72
N PHE A 287 -1.57 8.64 -12.60
CA PHE A 287 -2.65 8.78 -13.58
C PHE A 287 -2.09 9.16 -14.97
N LYS A 288 -1.23 10.19 -15.02
CA LYS A 288 -0.55 10.62 -16.25
C LYS A 288 0.31 9.52 -16.86
N ALA A 289 1.08 8.80 -16.03
CA ALA A 289 1.90 7.68 -16.47
C ALA A 289 1.05 6.55 -17.06
N LEU A 290 -0.13 6.27 -16.49
CA LEU A 290 -1.06 5.26 -17.02
C LEU A 290 -1.64 5.69 -18.37
N VAL A 291 -2.09 6.94 -18.51
CA VAL A 291 -2.57 7.50 -19.79
C VAL A 291 -1.49 7.37 -20.87
N ASN A 292 -0.25 7.71 -20.54
CA ASN A 292 0.89 7.62 -21.46
C ASN A 292 1.22 6.16 -21.83
N ALA A 293 1.30 5.26 -20.84
CA ALA A 293 1.59 3.84 -21.08
C ALA A 293 0.50 3.16 -21.92
N MET A 294 -0.76 3.56 -21.74
CA MET A 294 -1.89 3.09 -22.56
C MET A 294 -1.91 3.69 -23.97
N GLY A 295 -1.13 4.74 -24.24
CA GLY A 295 -1.08 5.38 -25.56
C GLY A 295 -2.35 6.13 -25.95
N LEU A 296 -3.18 6.57 -25.00
CA LEU A 296 -4.51 7.12 -25.31
C LEU A 296 -4.47 8.41 -26.12
N TYR A 297 -3.42 9.23 -26.01
CA TYR A 297 -3.32 10.48 -26.78
C TYR A 297 -2.08 10.51 -27.68
N SER A 298 -1.60 9.34 -28.10
CA SER A 298 -0.59 9.22 -29.15
C SER A 298 -1.19 9.72 -30.46
N LEU A 299 -0.47 10.61 -31.15
CA LEU A 299 -0.93 11.17 -32.42
C LEU A 299 -0.89 10.10 -33.51
N LEU A 300 -1.74 10.26 -34.52
CA LEU A 300 -1.88 9.34 -35.67
C LEU A 300 -0.59 9.11 -36.47
N ASP A 301 0.46 9.90 -36.21
CA ASP A 301 1.77 9.80 -36.88
C ASP A 301 2.84 9.16 -35.97
N ASP A 302 2.51 8.65 -34.77
CA ASP A 302 3.46 8.07 -33.83
C ASP A 302 3.33 6.54 -33.75
N TYR A 303 4.38 5.83 -34.20
CA TYR A 303 4.55 4.43 -33.86
C TYR A 303 4.88 4.33 -32.36
N SER A 304 3.97 3.72 -31.61
CA SER A 304 4.16 3.50 -30.17
C SER A 304 4.67 2.09 -29.92
N ALA A 305 5.42 1.91 -28.82
CA ALA A 305 5.84 0.59 -28.39
C ALA A 305 4.61 -0.33 -28.22
N GLY A 306 4.67 -1.49 -28.86
CA GLY A 306 3.72 -2.58 -28.71
C GLY A 306 4.17 -3.55 -27.61
N ASP A 307 3.61 -4.76 -27.61
CA ASP A 307 4.03 -5.80 -26.68
C ASP A 307 5.31 -6.49 -27.17
N ASP A 308 6.28 -6.60 -26.26
CA ASP A 308 7.54 -7.28 -26.51
C ASP A 308 7.32 -8.79 -26.68
N ILE A 309 7.93 -9.37 -27.70
CA ILE A 309 7.94 -10.82 -27.90
C ILE A 309 9.08 -11.39 -27.07
N SER A 310 8.75 -12.21 -26.07
CA SER A 310 9.73 -12.88 -25.22
C SER A 310 10.42 -14.03 -25.96
N LEU A 311 11.75 -14.09 -25.88
CA LEU A 311 12.56 -15.09 -26.57
C LEU A 311 13.11 -16.17 -25.62
N PRO A 312 13.25 -17.42 -26.11
CA PRO A 312 13.81 -18.51 -25.32
C PRO A 312 15.32 -18.33 -25.02
N CYS A 313 16.00 -17.46 -25.76
CA CYS A 313 17.43 -17.22 -25.68
C CYS A 313 17.78 -15.77 -26.06
N SER A 314 19.03 -15.40 -25.86
CA SER A 314 19.56 -14.14 -26.40
C SER A 314 19.63 -14.20 -27.91
N VAL A 315 19.08 -13.19 -28.60
CA VAL A 315 18.97 -13.14 -30.05
C VAL A 315 20.29 -12.74 -30.72
N ASP A 316 20.59 -13.39 -31.83
CA ASP A 316 21.58 -12.98 -32.83
C ASP A 316 20.87 -12.26 -33.98
N GLU A 317 19.91 -12.94 -34.59
CA GLU A 317 19.14 -12.50 -35.76
C GLU A 317 17.72 -13.08 -35.67
N PHE A 318 16.73 -12.37 -36.24
CA PHE A 318 15.41 -12.92 -36.48
C PHE A 318 14.90 -12.65 -37.89
N GLU A 319 13.97 -13.50 -38.36
CA GLU A 319 13.26 -13.36 -39.62
C GLU A 319 11.76 -13.59 -39.37
N LEU A 320 10.90 -12.77 -39.97
CA LEU A 320 9.44 -12.95 -39.93
C LEU A 320 8.97 -13.76 -41.14
N SER A 321 7.92 -14.55 -40.94
CA SER A 321 7.19 -15.11 -42.07
C SER A 321 6.48 -13.99 -42.85
N PRO A 322 6.27 -14.15 -44.18
CA PRO A 322 5.60 -13.16 -45.02
C PRO A 322 4.24 -12.66 -44.48
N ASP A 323 3.45 -13.55 -43.88
CA ASP A 323 2.15 -13.25 -43.27
C ASP A 323 2.26 -12.60 -41.87
N GLY A 324 3.45 -12.57 -41.28
CA GLY A 324 3.71 -12.02 -39.94
C GLY A 324 3.24 -12.92 -38.80
N ASN A 325 2.81 -14.16 -39.05
CA ASN A 325 2.28 -15.04 -38.02
C ASN A 325 3.37 -15.87 -37.31
N TYR A 326 4.53 -16.04 -37.92
CA TYR A 326 5.64 -16.81 -37.36
C TYR A 326 6.91 -15.99 -37.34
N ILE A 327 7.76 -16.28 -36.36
CA ILE A 327 9.09 -15.69 -36.25
C ILE A 327 10.14 -16.77 -36.06
N SER A 328 11.24 -16.62 -36.79
CA SER A 328 12.42 -17.45 -36.69
C SER A 328 13.51 -16.68 -35.98
N VAL A 329 14.09 -17.25 -34.93
CA VAL A 329 15.04 -16.58 -34.05
C VAL A 329 16.29 -17.43 -33.95
N LEU A 330 17.42 -16.90 -34.39
CA LEU A 330 18.73 -17.49 -34.14
C LEU A 330 19.23 -17.01 -32.79
N GLY A 331 19.46 -17.95 -31.89
CA GLY A 331 20.02 -17.70 -30.57
C GLY A 331 21.54 -17.68 -30.55
N LEU A 332 22.11 -16.91 -29.63
CA LEU A 332 23.54 -16.95 -29.29
C LEU A 332 23.98 -18.28 -28.64
N ASP A 333 23.02 -19.13 -28.30
CA ASP A 333 23.27 -20.52 -27.88
C ASP A 333 23.53 -21.46 -29.07
N GLY A 334 23.46 -20.95 -30.31
CA GLY A 334 23.65 -21.71 -31.54
C GLY A 334 22.42 -22.54 -31.96
N SER A 335 21.25 -22.25 -31.40
CA SER A 335 19.98 -22.89 -31.79
C SER A 335 19.08 -21.91 -32.53
N ARG A 336 18.31 -22.40 -33.49
CA ARG A 336 17.23 -21.64 -34.12
C ARG A 336 15.88 -22.09 -33.57
N TYR A 337 15.04 -21.12 -33.25
CA TYR A 337 13.71 -21.29 -32.67
C TYR A 337 12.68 -20.71 -33.62
N ILE A 338 11.58 -21.44 -33.85
CA ILE A 338 10.45 -20.99 -34.65
C ILE A 338 9.27 -20.85 -33.70
N LEU A 339 8.75 -19.64 -33.56
CA LEU A 339 7.64 -19.30 -32.66
C LEU A 339 6.40 -18.91 -33.48
N ASP A 340 5.22 -19.25 -32.98
CA ASP A 340 3.93 -18.79 -33.50
C ASP A 340 3.47 -17.57 -32.70
N LEU A 341 3.45 -16.40 -33.34
CA LEU A 341 3.14 -15.11 -32.71
C LEU A 341 1.66 -14.97 -32.32
N ARG A 342 0.78 -15.88 -32.76
CA ARG A 342 -0.64 -15.85 -32.37
C ARG A 342 -0.89 -16.61 -31.06
N THR A 343 0.04 -17.47 -30.67
CA THR A 343 -0.10 -18.35 -29.49
C THR A 343 1.05 -18.22 -28.51
N ASP A 344 2.07 -17.41 -28.84
CA ASP A 344 3.37 -17.30 -28.16
C ASP A 344 4.03 -18.68 -27.93
N GLY A 345 3.75 -19.63 -28.82
CA GLY A 345 4.14 -21.02 -28.69
C GLY A 345 5.39 -21.36 -29.48
N LEU A 346 6.31 -22.12 -28.89
CA LEU A 346 7.41 -22.75 -29.61
C LEU A 346 6.86 -23.83 -30.56
N VAL A 347 7.04 -23.64 -31.86
CA VAL A 347 6.64 -24.59 -32.90
C VAL A 347 7.74 -25.63 -33.14
N PHE A 348 8.97 -25.16 -33.34
CA PHE A 348 10.10 -26.01 -33.67
C PHE A 348 11.42 -25.38 -33.21
N SER A 349 12.41 -26.21 -32.90
CA SER A 349 13.78 -25.73 -32.68
C SER A 349 14.81 -26.78 -33.08
N TYR A 350 16.00 -26.32 -33.47
CA TYR A 350 17.12 -27.17 -33.82
C TYR A 350 18.46 -26.46 -33.59
N ALA A 351 19.53 -27.24 -33.41
CA ALA A 351 20.88 -26.69 -33.34
C ALA A 351 21.36 -26.31 -34.74
N GLN A 352 21.75 -25.05 -34.93
CA GLN A 352 22.21 -24.52 -36.21
C GLN A 352 23.73 -24.33 -36.17
N LYS A 353 24.46 -24.95 -37.11
CA LYS A 353 25.90 -24.70 -37.28
C LYS A 353 26.15 -23.45 -38.14
N GLU A 354 27.36 -22.89 -38.02
CA GLU A 354 27.83 -21.77 -38.85
C GLU A 354 27.58 -22.04 -40.35
N TYR A 355 27.16 -20.99 -41.07
CA TYR A 355 26.87 -21.01 -42.51
C TYR A 355 25.66 -21.87 -42.95
N SER A 356 24.77 -22.24 -42.04
CA SER A 356 23.52 -22.94 -42.37
C SER A 356 22.40 -21.96 -42.77
N TYR A 357 21.53 -22.40 -43.67
CA TYR A 357 20.44 -21.60 -44.22
C TYR A 357 19.10 -21.79 -43.49
N PHE A 358 18.28 -20.73 -43.47
CA PHE A 358 16.88 -20.74 -43.10
C PHE A 358 16.09 -19.83 -44.07
N GLY A 359 14.82 -20.15 -44.34
CA GLY A 359 13.91 -19.26 -45.05
C GLY A 359 12.47 -19.78 -45.06
N PHE A 360 11.50 -18.88 -44.91
CA PHE A 360 10.08 -19.23 -44.89
C PHE A 360 9.52 -19.59 -46.28
N ASP A 361 8.48 -20.43 -46.27
CA ASP A 361 7.63 -20.75 -47.42
C ASP A 361 6.20 -20.27 -47.11
N GLY A 362 6.04 -18.95 -47.04
CA GLY A 362 4.80 -18.30 -46.59
C GLY A 362 4.32 -18.87 -45.25
N GLU A 363 3.03 -19.19 -45.18
CA GLU A 363 2.41 -19.82 -44.00
C GLU A 363 2.50 -21.37 -44.01
N SER A 364 3.03 -21.96 -45.10
CA SER A 364 2.97 -23.41 -45.31
C SER A 364 4.07 -24.16 -44.56
N GLY A 365 5.24 -23.53 -44.44
CA GLY A 365 6.42 -24.19 -43.89
C GLY A 365 7.67 -23.32 -43.96
N PHE A 366 8.82 -23.97 -43.82
CA PHE A 366 10.12 -23.33 -44.00
C PHE A 366 11.17 -24.34 -44.46
N VAL A 367 12.16 -23.84 -45.20
CA VAL A 367 13.37 -24.56 -45.58
C VAL A 367 14.45 -24.24 -44.57
N PHE A 368 15.19 -25.27 -44.13
CA PHE A 368 16.25 -25.09 -43.16
C PHE A 368 17.39 -26.10 -43.33
N GLN A 369 18.52 -25.78 -42.71
CA GLN A 369 19.70 -26.63 -42.59
C GLN A 369 20.19 -26.66 -41.14
N GLU A 370 20.53 -27.85 -40.65
CA GLU A 370 21.23 -28.02 -39.37
C GLU A 370 22.74 -27.84 -39.53
N GLU A 371 23.27 -28.32 -40.65
CA GLU A 371 24.67 -28.21 -41.06
C GLU A 371 24.74 -27.84 -42.54
N TYR A 372 25.86 -27.31 -43.02
CA TYR A 372 26.02 -26.95 -44.44
C TYR A 372 25.79 -28.16 -45.36
N GLY A 373 24.84 -28.04 -46.29
CA GLY A 373 24.39 -29.11 -47.18
C GLY A 373 23.19 -29.88 -46.62
N ASN A 374 22.48 -30.64 -47.45
CA ASN A 374 21.23 -31.34 -47.09
C ASN A 374 20.12 -30.40 -46.56
N TYR A 375 19.44 -29.75 -47.49
CA TYR A 375 18.27 -28.91 -47.17
C TYR A 375 17.07 -29.77 -46.79
N LYS A 376 16.38 -29.37 -45.73
CA LYS A 376 15.14 -29.99 -45.25
C LYS A 376 13.99 -28.98 -45.34
N TYR A 377 12.78 -29.49 -45.49
CA TYR A 377 11.55 -28.73 -45.42
C TYR A 377 10.74 -29.17 -44.20
N TYR A 378 10.28 -28.20 -43.41
CA TYR A 378 9.33 -28.42 -42.32
C TYR A 378 7.95 -27.92 -42.74
N ASP A 379 6.96 -28.81 -42.71
CA ASP A 379 5.55 -28.47 -42.98
C ASP A 379 4.86 -28.04 -41.68
N LEU A 380 4.43 -26.78 -41.59
CA LEU A 380 3.84 -26.19 -40.38
C LEU A 380 2.50 -26.85 -40.02
N SER A 381 1.73 -27.30 -41.01
CA SER A 381 0.40 -27.89 -40.81
C SER A 381 0.45 -29.30 -40.21
N SER A 382 1.46 -30.09 -40.60
CA SER A 382 1.57 -31.51 -40.25
C SER A 382 2.72 -31.81 -39.29
N GLY A 383 3.65 -30.89 -39.09
CA GLY A 383 4.88 -31.08 -38.32
C GLY A 383 5.87 -32.05 -38.98
N LYS A 384 5.70 -32.34 -40.28
CA LYS A 384 6.51 -33.31 -41.01
C LYS A 384 7.78 -32.65 -41.55
N ILE A 385 8.91 -33.32 -41.34
CA ILE A 385 10.20 -32.96 -41.95
C ILE A 385 10.43 -33.82 -43.20
N THR A 386 10.81 -33.18 -44.31
CA THR A 386 11.15 -33.85 -45.58
C THR A 386 12.53 -33.40 -46.06
N ASP A 387 13.40 -34.35 -46.43
CA ASP A 387 14.70 -34.09 -47.04
C ASP A 387 14.50 -33.68 -48.51
N LEU A 388 15.03 -32.53 -48.93
CA LEU A 388 14.87 -31.99 -50.28
C LEU A 388 15.85 -32.60 -51.29
N SER A 389 16.78 -33.44 -50.84
CA SER A 389 17.77 -34.17 -51.65
C SER A 389 18.60 -33.27 -52.56
N THR A 390 18.95 -32.09 -52.07
CA THR A 390 19.87 -31.15 -52.72
C THR A 390 20.99 -30.76 -51.76
N ASP A 391 22.23 -30.80 -52.27
CA ASP A 391 23.46 -30.57 -51.49
C ASP A 391 23.98 -29.15 -51.64
N TYR A 392 23.71 -28.50 -52.78
CA TYR A 392 24.22 -27.18 -53.14
C TYR A 392 23.12 -26.42 -53.88
N GLY A 393 22.43 -25.51 -53.20
CA GLY A 393 21.42 -24.67 -53.82
C GLY A 393 21.34 -23.33 -53.10
N LEU A 394 21.27 -22.24 -53.85
CA LEU A 394 20.96 -20.93 -53.28
C LEU A 394 19.45 -20.84 -53.16
N PHE A 395 18.95 -20.63 -51.94
CA PHE A 395 17.52 -20.53 -51.69
C PHE A 395 17.11 -19.05 -51.61
N ARG A 396 15.97 -18.74 -52.22
CA ARG A 396 15.38 -17.40 -52.24
C ARG A 396 13.90 -17.51 -51.86
N PRO A 397 13.53 -17.23 -50.60
CA PRO A 397 12.15 -17.19 -50.16
C PRO A 397 11.37 -16.18 -50.98
N ASN A 398 10.11 -16.47 -51.28
CA ASN A 398 9.22 -15.45 -51.82
C ASN A 398 8.72 -14.58 -50.67
N PRO A 399 9.10 -13.29 -50.61
CA PRO A 399 8.70 -12.39 -49.51
C PRO A 399 7.18 -12.15 -49.46
N TYR A 400 6.43 -12.54 -50.49
CA TYR A 400 4.98 -12.46 -50.55
C TYR A 400 4.29 -13.80 -50.23
N GLY A 401 5.03 -14.79 -49.73
CA GLY A 401 4.49 -16.04 -49.17
C GLY A 401 4.08 -17.11 -50.18
N GLN A 402 4.47 -17.00 -51.46
CA GLN A 402 4.07 -17.93 -52.51
C GLN A 402 5.15 -18.92 -52.95
N GLY A 403 5.92 -19.49 -52.02
CA GLY A 403 6.98 -20.44 -52.36
C GLY A 403 8.39 -19.93 -52.08
N TYR A 404 9.34 -20.61 -52.70
CA TYR A 404 10.75 -20.24 -52.72
C TYR A 404 11.43 -20.77 -53.99
N ALA A 405 12.57 -20.19 -54.37
CA ALA A 405 13.40 -20.67 -55.46
C ALA A 405 14.57 -21.45 -54.90
N CYS A 406 14.91 -22.55 -55.56
CA CYS A 406 16.14 -23.31 -55.37
C CYS A 406 16.99 -23.14 -56.63
N ILE A 407 18.15 -22.51 -56.50
CA ILE A 407 19.03 -22.19 -57.63
C ILE A 407 20.27 -23.08 -57.53
N ASP A 408 20.47 -23.97 -58.51
CA ASP A 408 21.62 -24.87 -58.57
C ASP A 408 22.11 -25.00 -60.02
N ASN A 409 23.41 -24.79 -60.23
CA ASN A 409 24.10 -25.00 -61.51
C ASN A 409 23.35 -24.40 -62.74
N GLY A 410 22.88 -23.16 -62.62
CA GLY A 410 22.17 -22.45 -63.69
C GLY A 410 20.70 -22.87 -63.89
N ILE A 411 20.16 -23.71 -63.01
CA ILE A 411 18.76 -24.11 -62.94
C ILE A 411 18.09 -23.38 -61.79
N VAL A 412 16.96 -22.73 -62.05
CA VAL A 412 16.09 -22.15 -61.03
C VAL A 412 14.86 -23.03 -60.92
N ASP A 413 14.67 -23.69 -59.78
CA ASP A 413 13.51 -24.51 -59.46
C ASP A 413 12.63 -23.77 -58.45
N LEU A 414 11.51 -23.23 -58.91
CA LEU A 414 10.51 -22.58 -58.07
C LEU A 414 9.65 -23.66 -57.43
N ARG A 415 9.51 -23.61 -56.09
CA ARG A 415 8.83 -24.62 -55.28
C ARG A 415 7.77 -24.01 -54.38
N ARG A 416 6.76 -24.83 -54.06
CA ARG A 416 5.80 -24.61 -52.97
C ARG A 416 5.75 -25.89 -52.14
N GLY A 417 6.09 -25.80 -50.87
CA GLY A 417 6.41 -26.98 -50.09
C GLY A 417 7.53 -27.80 -50.71
N THR A 418 7.33 -29.11 -50.79
CA THR A 418 8.28 -30.02 -51.44
C THR A 418 8.10 -30.12 -52.95
N ASP A 419 7.05 -29.51 -53.50
CA ASP A 419 6.67 -29.68 -54.90
C ASP A 419 7.31 -28.60 -55.78
N SER A 420 7.91 -29.03 -56.89
CA SER A 420 8.37 -28.13 -57.96
C SER A 420 7.16 -27.63 -58.74
N VAL A 421 6.99 -26.30 -58.79
CA VAL A 421 5.91 -25.64 -59.54
C VAL A 421 6.37 -25.15 -60.90
N PHE A 422 7.65 -24.78 -61.04
CA PHE A 422 8.22 -24.32 -62.30
C PHE A 422 9.74 -24.46 -62.30
N THR A 423 10.34 -24.78 -63.44
CA THR A 423 11.80 -24.86 -63.59
C THR A 423 12.26 -24.04 -64.78
N PHE A 424 13.24 -23.18 -64.56
CA PHE A 424 13.95 -22.41 -65.57
C PHE A 424 15.39 -22.92 -65.70
N ASN A 425 15.89 -23.06 -66.92
CA ASN A 425 17.27 -23.48 -67.17
C ASN A 425 17.97 -22.44 -68.04
N ALA A 426 18.91 -21.69 -67.44
CA ALA A 426 19.61 -20.59 -68.11
C ALA A 426 20.37 -21.04 -69.36
N PHE A 427 20.94 -22.26 -69.36
CA PHE A 427 21.69 -22.79 -70.50
C PHE A 427 20.81 -23.21 -71.68
N ASN A 428 19.51 -23.46 -71.44
CA ASN A 428 18.55 -23.70 -72.51
C ASN A 428 18.10 -22.39 -73.16
N GLU A 429 17.92 -21.35 -72.34
CA GLU A 429 17.39 -20.06 -72.80
C GLU A 429 18.50 -19.15 -73.39
N ILE A 430 19.75 -19.33 -72.97
CA ILE A 430 20.89 -18.51 -73.39
C ILE A 430 21.96 -19.39 -74.05
N LEU A 431 22.01 -19.35 -75.39
CA LEU A 431 22.90 -20.20 -76.21
C LEU A 431 24.40 -19.90 -76.07
N ASP A 432 24.76 -18.70 -75.64
CA ASP A 432 26.15 -18.22 -75.54
C ASP A 432 26.40 -17.69 -74.11
N LEU A 433 26.13 -18.50 -73.09
CA LEU A 433 26.40 -18.15 -71.70
C LEU A 433 27.86 -18.51 -71.33
N SER A 434 28.56 -17.62 -70.63
CA SER A 434 29.93 -17.88 -70.14
C SER A 434 29.94 -18.86 -68.95
N GLY A 435 31.14 -19.16 -68.43
CA GLY A 435 31.30 -20.04 -67.27
C GLY A 435 31.11 -19.33 -65.92
N ASN A 436 31.24 -18.00 -65.88
CA ASN A 436 31.14 -17.20 -64.65
C ASN A 436 29.82 -16.42 -64.64
N CYS A 437 28.75 -17.09 -64.24
CA CYS A 437 27.40 -16.54 -64.22
C CYS A 437 26.76 -16.68 -62.85
N ASP A 438 25.86 -15.75 -62.56
CA ASP A 438 25.03 -15.72 -61.37
C ASP A 438 23.57 -15.49 -61.75
N ILE A 439 22.64 -15.96 -60.93
CA ILE A 439 21.20 -15.85 -61.19
C ILE A 439 20.52 -15.24 -59.98
N ASP A 440 19.90 -14.08 -60.20
CA ASP A 440 19.00 -13.47 -59.24
C ASP A 440 17.56 -13.81 -59.59
N VAL A 441 16.77 -14.10 -58.56
CA VAL A 441 15.32 -14.32 -58.65
C VAL A 441 14.64 -13.24 -57.82
N VAL A 442 13.79 -12.45 -58.47
CA VAL A 442 13.02 -11.37 -57.84
C VAL A 442 11.54 -11.65 -58.03
N TYR A 443 10.78 -11.62 -56.95
CA TYR A 443 9.34 -11.88 -56.97
C TYR A 443 8.55 -10.60 -57.15
N THR A 444 7.37 -10.71 -57.74
CA THR A 444 6.41 -9.61 -57.85
C THR A 444 5.32 -9.78 -56.81
N ALA A 445 4.87 -8.69 -56.19
CA ALA A 445 3.81 -8.75 -55.19
C ALA A 445 2.51 -9.26 -55.81
N ASN A 446 1.77 -10.09 -55.06
CA ASN A 446 0.41 -10.55 -55.42
C ASN A 446 0.25 -11.16 -56.83
N SER A 447 1.31 -11.74 -57.39
CA SER A 447 1.36 -12.10 -58.81
C SER A 447 2.08 -13.44 -59.06
N ASP A 448 1.64 -14.17 -60.09
CA ASP A 448 2.31 -15.39 -60.56
C ASP A 448 3.55 -15.10 -61.43
N ARG A 449 4.02 -13.85 -61.44
CA ARG A 449 5.21 -13.44 -62.20
C ARG A 449 6.45 -13.48 -61.32
N THR A 450 7.54 -13.94 -61.91
CA THR A 450 8.86 -13.97 -61.29
C THR A 450 9.86 -13.46 -62.30
N ILE A 451 10.73 -12.57 -61.87
CA ILE A 451 11.78 -12.00 -62.70
C ILE A 451 13.07 -12.78 -62.44
N ILE A 452 13.64 -13.34 -63.49
CA ILE A 452 14.91 -14.07 -63.44
C ILE A 452 15.96 -13.25 -64.19
N ASN A 453 17.01 -12.83 -63.50
CA ASN A 453 18.13 -12.11 -64.08
C ASN A 453 19.38 -13.00 -64.08
N VAL A 454 19.82 -13.38 -65.28
CA VAL A 454 21.06 -14.12 -65.48
C VAL A 454 22.18 -13.11 -65.78
N LYS A 455 23.14 -13.01 -64.86
CA LYS A 455 24.30 -12.13 -64.95
C LYS A 455 25.48 -12.90 -65.52
N ASP A 456 26.09 -12.40 -66.59
CA ASP A 456 27.34 -12.92 -67.16
C ASP A 456 28.46 -11.93 -66.84
N PHE A 457 29.31 -12.28 -65.87
CA PHE A 457 30.38 -11.40 -65.40
C PHE A 457 31.58 -11.36 -66.35
N ASP A 458 31.77 -12.37 -67.19
CA ASP A 458 32.84 -12.38 -68.19
C ASP A 458 32.51 -11.42 -69.34
N LYS A 459 31.22 -11.29 -69.67
CA LYS A 459 30.72 -10.38 -70.72
C LYS A 459 30.27 -9.03 -70.20
N LEU A 460 30.10 -8.89 -68.88
CA LEU A 460 29.49 -7.72 -68.24
C LEU A 460 28.10 -7.41 -68.81
N THR A 461 27.27 -8.45 -68.94
CA THR A 461 25.90 -8.35 -69.48
C THR A 461 24.88 -9.05 -68.59
N SER A 462 23.62 -8.60 -68.66
CA SER A 462 22.48 -9.26 -68.00
C SER A 462 21.41 -9.67 -69.01
N CYS A 463 20.82 -10.86 -68.80
CA CYS A 463 19.64 -11.34 -69.51
C CYS A 463 18.49 -11.49 -68.51
N ILE A 464 17.46 -10.64 -68.65
CA ILE A 464 16.31 -10.64 -67.74
C ILE A 464 15.12 -11.31 -68.42
N PHE A 465 14.41 -12.16 -67.67
CA PHE A 465 13.21 -12.87 -68.10
C PHE A 465 12.06 -12.59 -67.14
N ASP A 466 10.90 -12.25 -67.70
CA ASP A 466 9.61 -12.25 -67.02
C ASP A 466 8.95 -13.62 -67.19
N VAL A 467 8.85 -14.36 -66.10
CA VAL A 467 8.37 -15.73 -66.05
C VAL A 467 7.01 -15.74 -65.39
N ASN A 468 5.99 -16.23 -66.10
CA ASN A 468 4.67 -16.46 -65.53
C ASN A 468 4.52 -17.94 -65.15
N ILE A 469 4.50 -18.23 -63.86
CA ILE A 469 4.52 -19.58 -63.28
C ILE A 469 3.32 -20.41 -63.77
N ASN A 470 2.12 -19.83 -63.76
CA ASN A 470 0.88 -20.54 -64.08
C ASN A 470 0.73 -20.90 -65.56
N SER A 471 1.13 -20.00 -66.46
CA SER A 471 1.09 -20.25 -67.91
C SER A 471 2.34 -20.97 -68.42
N GLY A 472 3.44 -20.96 -67.66
CA GLY A 472 4.76 -21.42 -68.06
C GLY A 472 5.43 -20.53 -69.11
N THR A 473 4.95 -19.31 -69.31
CA THR A 473 5.48 -18.39 -70.32
C THR A 473 6.78 -17.75 -69.82
N ILE A 474 7.81 -17.73 -70.67
CA ILE A 474 9.09 -17.05 -70.45
C ILE A 474 9.21 -15.94 -71.50
N SER A 475 9.29 -14.69 -71.06
CA SER A 475 9.41 -13.53 -71.95
C SER A 475 10.70 -12.75 -71.65
N PRO A 476 11.61 -12.53 -72.63
CA PRO A 476 12.79 -11.71 -72.40
C PRO A 476 12.41 -10.25 -72.19
N VAL A 477 13.06 -9.60 -71.22
CA VAL A 477 12.86 -8.20 -70.87
C VAL A 477 14.03 -7.40 -71.42
N SER A 478 13.76 -6.43 -72.30
CA SER A 478 14.81 -5.61 -72.89
C SER A 478 15.34 -4.57 -71.89
N ILE A 479 16.66 -4.49 -71.76
CA ILE A 479 17.33 -3.46 -70.95
C ILE A 479 18.30 -2.66 -71.84
N PRO A 480 18.62 -1.40 -71.48
CA PRO A 480 19.59 -0.59 -72.21
C PRO A 480 20.94 -1.30 -72.38
N ASP A 481 21.42 -1.37 -73.62
CA ASP A 481 22.71 -1.93 -74.04
C ASP A 481 23.05 -3.36 -73.54
N ASN A 482 22.06 -4.11 -73.03
CA ASN A 482 22.26 -5.39 -72.35
C ASN A 482 23.30 -5.33 -71.22
N GLY A 483 23.50 -4.15 -70.61
CA GLY A 483 24.53 -3.97 -69.59
C GLY A 483 24.30 -4.82 -68.34
N LEU A 484 25.37 -5.13 -67.61
CA LEU A 484 25.29 -5.88 -66.35
C LEU A 484 24.43 -5.13 -65.33
N VAL A 485 23.32 -5.74 -64.90
CA VAL A 485 22.46 -5.20 -63.85
C VAL A 485 23.08 -5.45 -62.49
N LEU A 486 23.28 -4.39 -61.71
CA LEU A 486 23.89 -4.47 -60.37
C LEU A 486 22.85 -4.74 -59.29
N SER A 487 21.75 -3.99 -59.32
CA SER A 487 20.62 -4.13 -58.42
C SER A 487 19.33 -4.26 -59.23
N LEU A 488 18.41 -5.10 -58.77
CA LEU A 488 17.14 -5.36 -59.41
C LEU A 488 16.06 -5.53 -58.34
N PHE A 489 15.00 -4.74 -58.47
CA PHE A 489 13.80 -4.81 -57.66
C PHE A 489 12.59 -4.94 -58.59
N ALA A 490 11.52 -5.57 -58.12
CA ALA A 490 10.27 -5.68 -58.87
C ALA A 490 9.08 -5.36 -57.97
N ASP A 491 8.15 -4.58 -58.49
CA ASP A 491 6.82 -4.40 -57.91
C ASP A 491 5.78 -5.20 -58.72
N GLU A 492 4.48 -4.88 -58.60
CA GLU A 492 3.40 -5.62 -59.29
C GLU A 492 3.48 -5.54 -60.82
N SER A 493 3.98 -4.45 -61.38
CA SER A 493 3.91 -4.17 -62.83
C SER A 493 5.21 -3.68 -63.45
N SER A 494 6.25 -3.43 -62.68
CA SER A 494 7.49 -2.83 -63.13
C SER A 494 8.73 -3.43 -62.46
N ILE A 495 9.88 -3.20 -63.08
CA ILE A 495 11.18 -3.47 -62.48
C ILE A 495 11.98 -2.18 -62.36
N LEU A 496 12.71 -2.07 -61.24
CA LEU A 496 13.69 -1.02 -60.98
C LEU A 496 15.08 -1.62 -61.00
N PHE A 497 16.01 -0.98 -61.70
CA PHE A 497 17.37 -1.50 -61.81
C PHE A 497 18.42 -0.44 -62.09
N THR A 498 19.67 -0.77 -61.77
CA THR A 498 20.87 -0.01 -62.15
C THR A 498 21.80 -0.83 -63.01
N ILE A 499 22.55 -0.14 -63.89
CA ILE A 499 23.45 -0.77 -64.87
C ILE A 499 24.90 -0.42 -64.56
N TYR A 500 25.79 -1.43 -64.63
CA TYR A 500 27.22 -1.25 -64.52
C TYR A 500 27.76 -0.28 -65.59
N GLY A 501 28.58 0.69 -65.16
CA GLY A 501 29.13 1.74 -66.03
C GLY A 501 28.25 2.98 -66.16
N ASN A 502 26.97 2.90 -65.78
CA ASN A 502 26.07 4.05 -65.59
C ASN A 502 25.35 3.95 -64.24
N SER A 503 26.12 3.69 -63.18
CA SER A 503 25.61 3.29 -61.86
C SER A 503 24.91 4.42 -61.09
N SER A 504 24.98 5.65 -61.58
CA SER A 504 24.23 6.81 -61.10
C SER A 504 22.83 6.92 -61.71
N SER A 505 22.50 6.12 -62.73
CA SER A 505 21.16 6.16 -63.35
C SER A 505 20.29 5.05 -62.80
N VAL A 506 19.08 5.41 -62.37
CA VAL A 506 18.03 4.48 -61.99
C VAL A 506 17.08 4.33 -63.17
N TYR A 507 16.80 3.09 -63.55
CA TYR A 507 15.87 2.75 -64.62
C TYR A 507 14.63 2.12 -64.03
N ARG A 508 13.46 2.55 -64.49
CA ARG A 508 12.18 1.87 -64.25
C ARG A 508 11.63 1.38 -65.58
N LYS A 509 11.23 0.12 -65.61
CA LYS A 509 10.63 -0.50 -66.80
C LYS A 509 9.30 -1.11 -66.45
N ASP A 510 8.23 -0.61 -67.07
CA ASP A 510 6.90 -1.19 -66.97
C ASP A 510 6.84 -2.47 -67.82
N LEU A 511 6.48 -3.58 -67.21
CA LEU A 511 6.51 -4.89 -67.83
C LEU A 511 5.28 -5.17 -68.72
N ASN A 512 4.23 -4.35 -68.63
CA ASN A 512 2.98 -4.54 -69.38
C ASN A 512 3.01 -3.74 -70.70
N THR A 513 3.50 -2.51 -70.64
CA THR A 513 3.64 -1.57 -71.76
C THR A 513 5.01 -1.63 -72.42
N ASN A 514 6.00 -2.23 -71.74
CA ASN A 514 7.41 -2.28 -72.14
C ASN A 514 8.06 -0.89 -72.24
N SER A 515 7.47 0.14 -71.63
CA SER A 515 8.05 1.48 -71.54
C SER A 515 9.24 1.48 -70.57
N THR A 516 10.18 2.41 -70.76
CA THR A 516 11.33 2.56 -69.87
C THR A 516 11.60 4.03 -69.67
N VAL A 517 11.69 4.43 -68.40
CA VAL A 517 12.07 5.76 -67.95
C VAL A 517 13.34 5.66 -67.12
N SER A 518 14.09 6.75 -67.05
CA SER A 518 15.34 6.78 -66.28
C SER A 518 15.59 8.16 -65.70
N ILE A 519 16.16 8.19 -64.50
CA ILE A 519 16.65 9.40 -63.86
C ILE A 519 18.11 9.24 -63.46
N ASP A 520 18.89 10.31 -63.64
CA ASP A 520 20.24 10.40 -63.12
C ASP A 520 20.21 10.96 -61.70
N ILE A 521 20.59 10.13 -60.74
CA ILE A 521 20.85 10.54 -59.35
C ILE A 521 22.37 10.75 -59.21
N ASN A 522 22.79 11.85 -58.58
CA ASN A 522 24.19 12.32 -58.67
C ASN A 522 25.25 11.32 -58.13
N GLU A 523 24.83 10.35 -57.32
CA GLU A 523 25.67 9.34 -56.71
C GLU A 523 25.07 7.93 -56.90
N ILE A 524 25.83 6.90 -56.52
CA ILE A 524 25.40 5.51 -56.68
C ILE A 524 24.30 5.22 -55.64
N PRO A 525 23.10 4.77 -56.05
CA PRO A 525 22.08 4.39 -55.09
C PRO A 525 22.55 3.22 -54.23
N VAL A 526 22.37 3.38 -52.93
CA VAL A 526 22.69 2.39 -51.90
C VAL A 526 21.49 1.46 -51.69
N CYS A 527 20.28 1.98 -51.81
CA CYS A 527 19.04 1.23 -51.63
C CYS A 527 17.94 1.78 -52.55
N MET A 528 17.09 0.89 -53.06
CA MET A 528 15.94 1.24 -53.88
C MET A 528 14.78 0.29 -53.62
N ALA A 529 13.56 0.81 -53.63
CA ALA A 529 12.33 0.03 -53.56
C ALA A 529 11.20 0.78 -54.28
N SER A 530 10.16 0.06 -54.68
CA SER A 530 8.91 0.67 -55.12
C SER A 530 7.70 -0.04 -54.54
N SER A 531 6.63 0.73 -54.39
CA SER A 531 5.31 0.24 -54.06
C SER A 531 4.28 1.11 -54.79
N GLY A 532 3.53 0.48 -55.71
CA GLY A 532 2.59 1.18 -56.58
C GLY A 532 3.25 2.28 -57.42
N ASP A 533 2.75 3.51 -57.29
CA ASP A 533 3.28 4.68 -58.01
C ASP A 533 4.42 5.38 -57.25
N THR A 534 4.79 4.91 -56.06
CA THR A 534 5.88 5.49 -55.27
C THR A 534 7.18 4.72 -55.49
N VAL A 535 8.23 5.44 -55.87
CA VAL A 535 9.59 4.94 -56.01
C VAL A 535 10.48 5.62 -54.99
N VAL A 536 11.27 4.83 -54.27
CA VAL A 536 12.22 5.32 -53.27
C VAL A 536 13.62 4.95 -53.71
N VAL A 537 14.49 5.96 -53.69
CA VAL A 537 15.91 5.80 -54.00
C VAL A 537 16.72 6.51 -52.94
N VAL A 538 17.65 5.81 -52.32
CA VAL A 538 18.60 6.40 -51.37
C VAL A 538 19.99 6.39 -51.97
N SER A 539 20.62 7.56 -51.99
CA SER A 539 21.96 7.76 -52.50
C SER A 539 22.72 8.72 -51.60
N SER A 540 23.89 8.33 -51.14
CA SER A 540 24.61 9.10 -50.11
C SER A 540 23.69 9.36 -48.89
N ASP A 541 23.71 10.57 -48.34
CA ASP A 541 22.83 11.10 -47.31
C ASP A 541 21.46 11.56 -47.83
N THR A 542 21.09 11.24 -49.07
CA THR A 542 19.90 11.80 -49.72
C THR A 542 18.87 10.72 -50.04
N LEU A 543 17.66 10.90 -49.49
CA LEU A 543 16.45 10.17 -49.82
C LEU A 543 15.69 10.90 -50.93
N TYR A 544 15.46 10.22 -52.05
CA TYR A 544 14.59 10.65 -53.14
C TYR A 544 13.29 9.86 -53.09
N VAL A 545 12.16 10.57 -52.97
CA VAL A 545 10.82 10.03 -53.17
C VAL A 545 10.35 10.50 -54.54
N LEU A 546 10.13 9.55 -55.44
CA LEU A 546 9.77 9.80 -56.83
C LEU A 546 8.42 9.15 -57.14
N ASP A 547 7.78 9.64 -58.20
CA ASP A 547 6.61 8.99 -58.76
C ASP A 547 6.97 7.86 -59.75
N SER A 548 5.93 7.34 -60.38
CA SER A 548 5.99 6.24 -61.33
C SER A 548 6.78 6.59 -62.61
N ASP A 549 6.84 7.87 -62.99
CA ASP A 549 7.59 8.36 -64.14
C ASP A 549 9.03 8.76 -63.77
N LEU A 550 9.42 8.55 -62.50
CA LEU A 550 10.67 8.96 -61.86
C LEU A 550 10.81 10.49 -61.73
N ASP A 551 9.70 11.23 -61.69
CA ASP A 551 9.73 12.65 -61.31
C ASP A 551 9.88 12.78 -59.79
N ILE A 552 10.75 13.69 -59.35
CA ILE A 552 11.04 13.89 -57.92
C ILE A 552 9.85 14.59 -57.25
N LEU A 553 9.19 13.88 -56.32
CA LEU A 553 8.12 14.41 -55.48
C LEU A 553 8.67 15.11 -54.24
N THR A 554 9.66 14.49 -53.59
CA THR A 554 10.27 15.00 -52.35
C THR A 554 11.73 14.54 -52.25
N THR A 555 12.57 15.37 -51.61
CA THR A 555 13.95 15.02 -51.28
C THR A 555 14.20 15.34 -49.81
N LYS A 556 14.79 14.41 -49.06
CA LYS A 556 15.17 14.59 -47.66
C LYS A 556 16.63 14.21 -47.44
N THR A 557 17.28 14.90 -46.51
CA THR A 557 18.58 14.47 -45.98
C THR A 557 18.33 13.46 -44.86
N ILE A 558 19.02 12.32 -44.89
CA ILE A 558 18.93 11.23 -43.91
C ILE A 558 20.28 11.00 -43.25
N ASN A 559 20.29 10.46 -42.03
CA ASN A 559 21.52 10.18 -41.30
C ASN A 559 22.11 8.83 -41.74
N GLN A 560 23.28 8.86 -42.37
CA GLN A 560 23.72 7.80 -43.28
C GLN A 560 24.50 6.64 -42.63
N GLN A 561 24.02 6.11 -41.53
CA GLN A 561 24.60 4.93 -40.91
C GLN A 561 23.58 3.78 -41.07
N SER A 562 23.81 2.92 -42.07
CA SER A 562 22.94 1.81 -42.53
C SER A 562 21.50 2.16 -42.91
N VAL A 563 21.12 1.84 -44.16
CA VAL A 563 19.77 2.11 -44.66
C VAL A 563 19.24 0.88 -45.38
N GLU A 564 18.08 0.40 -44.96
CA GLU A 564 17.36 -0.71 -45.58
C GLU A 564 15.98 -0.23 -46.03
N CYS A 565 15.59 -0.60 -47.25
CA CYS A 565 14.27 -0.29 -47.81
C CYS A 565 13.47 -1.59 -47.88
N VAL A 566 12.32 -1.60 -47.22
CA VAL A 566 11.36 -2.71 -47.26
C VAL A 566 10.09 -2.22 -47.94
N ALA A 567 9.67 -2.87 -49.01
CA ALA A 567 8.35 -2.63 -49.60
C ALA A 567 7.34 -3.56 -48.91
N SER A 568 6.30 -2.98 -48.29
CA SER A 568 5.23 -3.73 -47.61
C SER A 568 3.93 -2.95 -47.73
N ASP A 569 2.81 -3.64 -47.95
CA ASP A 569 1.45 -3.09 -47.75
C ASP A 569 1.14 -1.73 -48.40
N GLY A 570 1.63 -1.52 -49.62
CA GLY A 570 1.38 -0.28 -50.35
C GLY A 570 2.28 0.88 -49.92
N CYS A 571 3.23 0.68 -49.01
CA CYS A 571 4.24 1.67 -48.63
C CYS A 571 5.68 1.14 -48.83
N VAL A 572 6.63 2.05 -48.74
CA VAL A 572 8.06 1.74 -48.60
C VAL A 572 8.52 2.21 -47.23
N VAL A 573 9.10 1.31 -46.45
CA VAL A 573 9.69 1.60 -45.15
C VAL A 573 11.19 1.71 -45.30
N LEU A 574 11.74 2.84 -44.84
CA LEU A 574 13.16 3.12 -44.83
C LEU A 574 13.69 3.09 -43.41
N ILE A 575 14.48 2.09 -43.06
CA ILE A 575 14.99 1.93 -41.70
C ILE A 575 16.34 2.65 -41.59
N GLU A 576 16.43 3.66 -40.72
CA GLU A 576 17.69 4.34 -40.38
C GLU A 576 18.39 3.61 -39.22
N GLY A 577 19.73 3.56 -39.22
CA GLY A 577 20.48 2.79 -38.22
C GLY A 577 20.45 3.28 -36.78
N THR A 578 20.22 4.58 -36.53
CA THR A 578 20.40 5.18 -35.19
C THR A 578 19.19 5.89 -34.62
N SER A 579 18.20 6.26 -35.45
CA SER A 579 17.19 7.26 -35.08
C SER A 579 15.75 6.77 -35.24
N GLY A 580 15.47 5.83 -36.12
CA GLY A 580 14.09 5.43 -36.40
C GLY A 580 13.90 4.87 -37.81
N PHE A 581 12.71 5.04 -38.36
CA PHE A 581 12.41 4.64 -39.74
C PHE A 581 11.46 5.63 -40.40
N HIS A 582 11.49 5.71 -41.73
CA HIS A 582 10.52 6.46 -42.51
C HIS A 582 9.47 5.53 -43.09
N VAL A 583 8.20 5.91 -43.01
CA VAL A 583 7.13 5.28 -43.79
C VAL A 583 6.81 6.19 -44.95
N ILE A 584 6.87 5.64 -46.17
CA ILE A 584 6.69 6.40 -47.42
C ILE A 584 5.52 5.80 -48.17
N LYS A 585 4.42 6.57 -48.27
CA LYS A 585 3.17 6.13 -48.89
C LYS A 585 2.56 7.28 -49.68
N ASP A 586 2.12 7.00 -50.90
CA ASP A 586 1.47 7.97 -51.79
C ASP A 586 2.28 9.28 -51.96
N GLY A 587 3.61 9.17 -52.03
CA GLY A 587 4.53 10.31 -52.13
C GLY A 587 4.77 11.10 -50.84
N VAL A 588 4.05 10.79 -49.76
CA VAL A 588 4.26 11.37 -48.42
C VAL A 588 5.31 10.55 -47.70
N CYS A 589 6.29 11.22 -47.07
CA CYS A 589 7.35 10.59 -46.29
C CYS A 589 7.26 11.11 -44.85
N GLU A 590 6.97 10.20 -43.94
CA GLU A 590 6.87 10.44 -42.49
C GLU A 590 8.02 9.74 -41.80
N PHE A 591 8.60 10.39 -40.79
CA PHE A 591 9.69 9.83 -39.99
C PHE A 591 9.16 9.51 -38.60
N HIS A 592 9.45 8.30 -38.12
CA HIS A 592 9.08 7.84 -36.79
C HIS A 592 10.34 7.56 -36.00
N GLU A 593 10.48 8.23 -34.85
CA GLU A 593 11.62 8.05 -33.96
C GLU A 593 11.45 6.76 -33.15
N VAL A 594 12.49 5.92 -33.13
CA VAL A 594 12.55 4.73 -32.29
C VAL A 594 13.81 4.82 -31.45
N VAL A 595 13.66 4.82 -30.12
CA VAL A 595 14.79 4.98 -29.20
C VAL A 595 15.64 3.71 -29.17
N PHE A 596 16.63 3.62 -30.06
CA PHE A 596 17.65 2.58 -29.99
C PHE A 596 18.70 2.93 -28.92
N GLN A 597 18.65 2.30 -27.74
CA GLN A 597 19.65 2.53 -26.69
C GLN A 597 21.03 2.00 -27.12
N ASN A 598 21.88 2.91 -27.62
CA ASN A 598 23.28 2.83 -28.08
C ASN A 598 23.50 2.81 -29.61
N ASN A 599 24.37 3.71 -30.06
CA ASN A 599 24.83 3.95 -31.44
C ASN A 599 25.64 2.79 -32.09
N ASN A 600 25.46 1.53 -31.68
CA ASN A 600 26.16 0.41 -32.30
C ASN A 600 25.19 -0.39 -33.19
N GLU A 601 24.99 0.12 -34.40
CA GLU A 601 23.96 -0.33 -35.35
C GLU A 601 24.12 -1.78 -35.82
N TYR A 602 25.35 -2.29 -35.86
CA TYR A 602 25.67 -3.68 -36.26
C TYR A 602 25.14 -4.75 -35.30
N SER A 603 24.40 -4.33 -34.28
CA SER A 603 23.88 -5.20 -33.23
C SER A 603 22.35 -5.21 -33.21
N TRP A 604 21.66 -4.80 -34.28
CA TRP A 604 20.19 -4.83 -34.33
C TRP A 604 19.67 -5.66 -35.50
N SER A 605 18.74 -6.57 -35.22
CA SER A 605 17.88 -7.24 -36.21
C SER A 605 16.56 -6.49 -36.29
N ARG A 606 16.02 -6.29 -37.50
CA ARG A 606 14.86 -5.42 -37.73
C ARG A 606 13.97 -6.01 -38.82
N ALA A 607 12.67 -5.80 -38.72
CA ALA A 607 11.71 -6.15 -39.76
C ALA A 607 10.49 -5.23 -39.71
N TYR A 608 9.77 -5.11 -40.82
CA TYR A 608 8.49 -4.42 -40.88
C TYR A 608 7.48 -5.31 -41.58
N ASN A 609 6.32 -5.52 -40.97
CA ASN A 609 5.24 -6.32 -41.54
C ASN A 609 3.88 -5.85 -41.00
N ASN A 610 2.89 -5.69 -41.88
CA ASN A 610 1.49 -5.38 -41.52
C ASN A 610 1.33 -4.18 -40.57
N GLY A 611 2.08 -3.09 -40.79
CA GLY A 611 2.00 -1.90 -39.93
C GLY A 611 2.74 -2.01 -38.59
N VAL A 612 3.52 -3.08 -38.40
CA VAL A 612 4.29 -3.33 -37.19
C VAL A 612 5.78 -3.33 -37.51
N PHE A 613 6.54 -2.50 -36.80
CA PHE A 613 7.99 -2.50 -36.83
C PHE A 613 8.53 -3.36 -35.68
N TYR A 614 9.42 -4.29 -36.00
CA TYR A 614 10.04 -5.22 -35.06
C TYR A 614 11.52 -4.88 -34.96
N ALA A 615 12.04 -4.79 -33.74
CA ALA A 615 13.44 -4.53 -33.49
C ALA A 615 13.95 -5.37 -32.33
N ALA A 616 15.10 -6.01 -32.53
CA ALA A 616 15.76 -6.79 -31.50
C ALA A 616 17.25 -6.46 -31.47
N LYS A 617 17.76 -6.20 -30.27
CA LYS A 617 19.18 -5.95 -30.07
C LYS A 617 19.90 -7.26 -29.78
N TYR A 618 21.02 -7.47 -30.45
CA TYR A 618 21.95 -8.58 -30.26
C TYR A 618 22.24 -8.77 -28.77
N GLY A 619 22.02 -9.99 -28.29
CA GLY A 619 22.22 -10.37 -26.90
C GLY A 619 21.03 -10.15 -25.99
N GLU A 620 19.97 -9.45 -26.42
CA GLU A 620 18.72 -9.32 -25.67
C GLU A 620 17.84 -10.57 -25.83
N ASN A 621 16.92 -10.77 -24.89
CA ASN A 621 16.03 -11.94 -24.87
C ASN A 621 14.57 -11.56 -25.21
N ASN A 622 14.38 -10.46 -25.94
CA ASN A 622 13.09 -9.94 -26.36
C ASN A 622 13.23 -9.26 -27.74
N ILE A 623 12.09 -9.16 -28.44
CA ILE A 623 11.94 -8.36 -29.65
C ILE A 623 10.91 -7.30 -29.34
N SER A 624 11.31 -6.03 -29.45
CA SER A 624 10.41 -4.91 -29.27
C SER A 624 9.60 -4.68 -30.53
N THR A 625 8.30 -4.51 -30.34
CA THR A 625 7.36 -4.20 -31.41
C THR A 625 6.97 -2.73 -31.32
N TYR A 626 6.69 -2.11 -32.46
CA TYR A 626 6.17 -0.76 -32.55
C TYR A 626 5.03 -0.77 -33.55
N THR A 627 3.87 -0.28 -33.17
CA THR A 627 2.65 -0.31 -33.99
C THR A 627 2.13 1.10 -34.20
N ASP A 628 1.59 1.35 -35.39
CA ASP A 628 0.70 2.50 -35.62
C ASP A 628 -0.57 2.31 -34.77
N GLN A 629 -0.65 3.01 -33.64
CA GLN A 629 -1.81 2.95 -32.76
C GLN A 629 -2.76 4.09 -33.10
N GLN A 630 -3.83 3.77 -33.83
CA GLN A 630 -5.02 4.61 -33.82
C GLN A 630 -5.68 4.56 -32.44
N SER A 631 -5.63 5.67 -31.73
CA SER A 631 -6.35 5.81 -30.47
C SER A 631 -7.81 6.19 -30.70
N ASP A 632 -8.72 5.55 -29.96
CA ASP A 632 -10.13 5.95 -29.88
C ASP A 632 -10.36 7.28 -29.13
N TYR A 633 -9.31 7.85 -28.52
CA TYR A 633 -9.37 9.09 -27.75
C TYR A 633 -8.80 10.30 -28.48
N ILE A 634 -8.10 10.11 -29.61
CA ILE A 634 -7.66 11.20 -30.47
C ILE A 634 -7.79 10.82 -31.94
N SER A 635 -8.49 11.65 -32.72
CA SER A 635 -8.78 11.35 -34.13
C SER A 635 -8.67 12.59 -35.01
N ALA A 636 -8.39 12.41 -36.30
CA ALA A 636 -8.35 13.52 -37.25
C ALA A 636 -9.71 14.22 -37.33
N TYR A 637 -9.70 15.56 -37.26
CA TYR A 637 -10.89 16.39 -37.28
C TYR A 637 -10.99 17.16 -38.60
N PHE A 638 -12.10 16.96 -39.32
CA PHE A 638 -12.35 17.57 -40.63
C PHE A 638 -13.40 18.70 -40.59
N GLY A 639 -13.97 18.98 -39.42
CA GLY A 639 -14.94 20.06 -39.22
C GLY A 639 -14.29 21.43 -39.03
N THR A 640 -15.12 22.43 -38.73
CA THR A 640 -14.66 23.76 -38.29
C THR A 640 -14.94 23.88 -36.80
N PRO A 641 -13.92 24.05 -35.93
CA PRO A 641 -14.17 24.15 -34.50
C PRO A 641 -14.75 25.53 -34.15
N GLU A 642 -15.47 25.60 -33.03
CA GLU A 642 -15.71 26.85 -32.33
C GLU A 642 -14.40 27.27 -31.64
N PHE A 643 -13.69 28.23 -32.23
CA PHE A 643 -12.38 28.65 -31.74
C PHE A 643 -12.46 29.26 -30.34
N LEU A 644 -11.51 28.87 -29.49
CA LEU A 644 -11.36 29.45 -28.16
C LEU A 644 -10.90 30.91 -28.24
N TYR A 645 -11.05 31.61 -27.12
CA TYR A 645 -10.59 32.97 -26.98
C TYR A 645 -9.05 33.02 -26.94
N PHE A 646 -8.47 33.82 -27.83
CA PHE A 646 -7.03 34.11 -27.88
C PHE A 646 -6.79 35.59 -27.58
N PRO A 647 -6.11 35.93 -26.47
CA PRO A 647 -5.80 37.31 -26.13
C PRO A 647 -4.95 38.00 -27.21
N TYR A 648 -5.19 39.28 -27.45
CA TYR A 648 -4.39 40.11 -28.35
C TYR A 648 -3.99 41.44 -27.72
N GLU A 649 -3.03 42.15 -28.33
CA GLU A 649 -2.55 43.42 -27.81
C GLU A 649 -3.67 44.49 -27.81
N GLY A 650 -3.97 45.04 -26.63
CA GLY A 650 -5.05 46.02 -26.44
C GLY A 650 -6.46 45.42 -26.31
N ASP A 651 -6.57 44.14 -25.97
CA ASP A 651 -7.85 43.49 -25.74
C ASP A 651 -8.62 44.10 -24.53
N PRO A 652 -9.88 44.57 -24.73
CA PRO A 652 -10.68 45.16 -23.67
C PRO A 652 -10.93 44.25 -22.45
N GLN A 653 -11.10 42.93 -22.63
CA GLN A 653 -11.30 42.01 -21.50
C GLN A 653 -10.05 41.89 -20.65
N ILE A 654 -8.87 41.93 -21.29
CA ILE A 654 -7.60 41.86 -20.59
C ILE A 654 -7.34 43.15 -19.82
N GLU A 655 -7.67 44.32 -20.40
CA GLU A 655 -7.55 45.59 -19.68
C GLU A 655 -8.51 45.68 -18.48
N GLU A 656 -9.74 45.16 -18.59
CA GLU A 656 -10.68 45.04 -17.47
C GLU A 656 -10.12 44.13 -16.36
N LEU A 657 -9.53 42.99 -16.72
CA LEU A 657 -8.89 42.08 -15.76
C LEU A 657 -7.65 42.71 -15.10
N LYS A 658 -6.86 43.51 -15.82
CA LYS A 658 -5.74 44.26 -15.22
C LYS A 658 -6.24 45.25 -14.17
N GLU A 659 -7.26 46.04 -14.48
CA GLU A 659 -7.89 46.94 -13.51
C GLU A 659 -8.39 46.16 -12.29
N PHE A 660 -9.08 45.03 -12.51
CA PHE A 660 -9.56 44.16 -11.43
C PHE A 660 -8.43 43.63 -10.54
N ILE A 661 -7.33 43.14 -11.12
CA ILE A 661 -6.15 42.65 -10.38
C ILE A 661 -5.58 43.78 -9.52
N SER A 662 -5.41 44.97 -10.10
CA SER A 662 -4.86 46.15 -9.40
C SER A 662 -5.68 46.56 -8.17
N GLU A 663 -7.01 46.40 -8.24
CA GLU A 663 -7.94 46.80 -7.19
C GLU A 663 -8.14 45.72 -6.12
N ASN A 664 -8.10 44.44 -6.51
CA ASN A 664 -8.57 43.33 -5.66
C ASN A 664 -7.46 42.34 -5.24
N ILE A 665 -6.32 42.31 -5.93
CA ILE A 665 -5.25 41.30 -5.72
C ILE A 665 -3.93 42.02 -5.36
N SER A 666 -3.87 42.54 -4.13
CA SER A 666 -2.74 43.37 -3.67
C SER A 666 -1.38 42.66 -3.59
N GLU A 667 -1.37 41.33 -3.67
CA GLU A 667 -0.18 40.49 -3.58
C GLU A 667 0.52 40.27 -4.91
N LEU A 668 -0.13 40.60 -6.03
CA LEU A 668 0.47 40.54 -7.36
C LEU A 668 1.07 41.89 -7.75
N ASP A 669 2.34 41.89 -8.17
CA ASP A 669 2.97 43.04 -8.79
C ASP A 669 2.72 43.00 -10.30
N GLU A 670 2.00 43.98 -10.84
CA GLU A 670 1.71 44.09 -12.27
C GLU A 670 2.97 44.04 -13.15
N SER A 671 4.12 44.50 -12.63
CA SER A 671 5.38 44.48 -13.37
C SER A 671 5.95 43.08 -13.60
N GLN A 672 5.41 42.06 -12.93
CA GLN A 672 5.80 40.66 -13.06
C GLN A 672 4.84 39.85 -13.94
N ILE A 673 3.73 40.45 -14.38
CA ILE A 673 2.71 39.78 -15.20
C ILE A 673 3.21 39.70 -16.64
N PHE A 674 3.43 38.47 -17.11
CA PHE A 674 3.73 38.20 -18.51
C PHE A 674 2.45 38.27 -19.36
N GLN A 675 1.39 37.57 -18.93
CA GLN A 675 0.09 37.60 -19.60
C GLN A 675 -1.08 37.17 -18.70
N ILE A 676 -2.29 37.51 -19.12
CA ILE A 676 -3.55 37.16 -18.47
C ILE A 676 -4.43 36.46 -19.50
N ILE A 677 -5.06 35.35 -19.13
CA ILE A 677 -5.93 34.57 -20.02
C ILE A 677 -7.22 34.23 -19.28
N PRO A 678 -8.39 34.74 -19.70
CA PRO A 678 -9.66 34.34 -19.15
C PRO A 678 -9.97 32.89 -19.53
N CYS A 679 -10.67 32.18 -18.65
CA CYS A 679 -11.16 30.84 -18.96
C CYS A 679 -12.44 30.91 -19.78
N ASP A 680 -12.45 30.25 -20.93
CA ASP A 680 -13.68 29.99 -21.67
C ASP A 680 -14.55 29.01 -20.87
N ASN A 681 -15.84 29.34 -20.75
CA ASN A 681 -16.86 28.52 -20.07
C ASN A 681 -16.72 28.40 -18.53
N ALA A 682 -15.92 29.26 -17.87
CA ALA A 682 -15.89 29.40 -16.41
C ALA A 682 -15.52 30.83 -15.95
N ASP A 683 -16.03 31.26 -14.79
CA ASP A 683 -15.74 32.58 -14.20
C ASP A 683 -14.40 32.59 -13.43
N ILE A 684 -13.34 32.16 -14.09
CA ILE A 684 -11.96 32.15 -13.58
C ILE A 684 -11.01 32.69 -14.66
N PHE A 685 -9.81 33.08 -14.26
CA PHE A 685 -8.76 33.50 -15.19
C PHE A 685 -7.38 33.07 -14.68
N LEU A 686 -6.44 32.87 -15.59
CA LEU A 686 -5.04 32.58 -15.25
C LEU A 686 -4.17 33.82 -15.45
N VAL A 687 -3.18 33.97 -14.59
CA VAL A 687 -2.12 34.98 -14.70
C VAL A 687 -0.79 34.25 -14.75
N GLN A 688 -0.08 34.37 -15.87
CA GLN A 688 1.27 33.84 -16.00
C GLN A 688 2.28 34.96 -15.69
N LEU A 689 3.23 34.67 -14.82
CA LEU A 689 4.31 35.56 -14.42
C LEU A 689 5.53 35.39 -15.35
N ASP A 690 6.42 36.38 -15.35
CA ASP A 690 7.68 36.38 -16.12
C ASP A 690 8.61 35.21 -15.77
N ASP A 691 8.49 34.63 -14.56
CA ASP A 691 9.25 33.45 -14.14
C ASP A 691 8.62 32.12 -14.61
N GLY A 692 7.49 32.19 -15.32
CA GLY A 692 6.74 31.05 -15.83
C GLY A 692 5.63 30.55 -14.91
N THR A 693 5.57 31.01 -13.65
CA THR A 693 4.54 30.59 -12.68
C THR A 693 3.15 31.02 -13.15
N ILE A 694 2.17 30.12 -13.03
CA ILE A 694 0.77 30.40 -13.32
C ILE A 694 -0.04 30.44 -12.03
N ASN A 695 -0.83 31.49 -11.86
CA ASN A 695 -1.78 31.61 -10.76
C ASN A 695 -3.20 31.71 -11.32
N ILE A 696 -4.10 30.90 -10.79
CA ILE A 696 -5.51 30.86 -11.21
C ILE A 696 -6.35 31.59 -10.17
N TYR A 697 -7.20 32.50 -10.62
CA TYR A 697 -8.01 33.36 -9.78
C TYR A 697 -9.49 33.24 -10.13
N ASP A 698 -10.31 33.35 -9.09
CA ASP A 698 -11.75 33.52 -9.20
C ASP A 698 -12.07 34.94 -9.68
N LYS A 699 -12.86 35.06 -10.75
CA LYS A 699 -13.13 36.35 -11.42
C LYS A 699 -14.02 37.28 -10.58
N ASP A 700 -14.83 36.73 -9.68
CA ASP A 700 -15.76 37.51 -8.85
C ASP A 700 -15.11 38.00 -7.55
N THR A 701 -14.28 37.16 -6.93
CA THR A 701 -13.73 37.39 -5.59
C THR A 701 -12.26 37.80 -5.59
N GLY A 702 -11.53 37.55 -6.68
CA GLY A 702 -10.07 37.77 -6.78
C GLY A 702 -9.26 36.82 -5.89
N LYS A 703 -9.90 35.78 -5.34
CA LYS A 703 -9.22 34.80 -4.49
C LYS A 703 -8.39 33.85 -5.36
N ALA A 704 -7.14 33.60 -4.96
CA ALA A 704 -6.32 32.56 -5.55
C ALA A 704 -6.98 31.18 -5.38
N ILE A 705 -7.10 30.46 -6.49
CA ILE A 705 -7.62 29.09 -6.57
C ILE A 705 -6.46 28.11 -6.49
N GLU A 706 -5.47 28.23 -7.39
CA GLU A 706 -4.34 27.32 -7.48
C GLU A 706 -3.09 27.99 -8.09
N THR A 707 -1.90 27.46 -7.81
CA THR A 707 -0.63 27.89 -8.40
C THR A 707 0.09 26.73 -9.10
N ILE A 708 0.40 26.89 -10.38
CA ILE A 708 1.09 25.91 -11.22
C ILE A 708 2.53 26.40 -11.47
N TYR A 709 3.52 25.60 -11.07
CA TYR A 709 4.94 25.98 -11.08
C TYR A 709 5.75 25.44 -12.28
N ALA A 710 5.16 24.55 -13.09
CA ALA A 710 5.85 23.91 -14.19
C ALA A 710 4.86 23.68 -15.35
N LEU A 711 4.91 24.57 -16.33
CA LEU A 711 4.16 24.46 -17.58
C LEU A 711 5.15 24.52 -18.73
N ASP A 712 4.96 23.69 -19.75
CA ASP A 712 5.87 23.72 -20.90
C ASP A 712 5.47 24.84 -21.88
N GLY A 713 6.12 25.99 -21.71
CA GLY A 713 5.94 27.17 -22.54
C GLY A 713 4.91 28.18 -22.02
N TYR A 714 4.42 29.01 -22.93
CA TYR A 714 3.47 30.08 -22.61
C TYR A 714 2.04 29.58 -22.81
N ALA A 715 1.17 29.87 -21.85
CA ALA A 715 -0.26 29.63 -22.01
C ALA A 715 -0.79 30.48 -23.18
N ARG A 716 -1.74 29.97 -23.95
CA ARG A 716 -2.33 30.67 -25.11
C ARG A 716 -3.85 30.76 -25.02
N CYS A 717 -4.46 29.75 -24.41
CA CYS A 717 -5.89 29.64 -24.21
C CYS A 717 -6.17 28.82 -22.94
N PHE A 718 -7.35 29.01 -22.37
CA PHE A 718 -7.77 28.35 -21.14
C PHE A 718 -9.26 28.04 -21.25
N TYR A 719 -9.64 26.77 -21.07
CA TYR A 719 -11.01 26.30 -21.29
C TYR A 719 -11.47 25.36 -20.19
N TYR A 720 -12.75 25.44 -19.84
CA TYR A 720 -13.40 24.51 -18.92
C TYR A 720 -14.46 23.65 -19.63
N ASP A 721 -14.24 22.33 -19.63
CA ASP A 721 -15.23 21.34 -20.04
C ASP A 721 -16.14 21.01 -18.86
N SER A 722 -17.34 21.60 -18.87
CA SER A 722 -18.35 21.37 -17.85
C SER A 722 -18.93 19.94 -17.85
N SER A 723 -18.77 19.18 -18.92
CA SER A 723 -19.33 17.83 -19.04
C SER A 723 -18.47 16.81 -18.29
N ASN A 724 -17.15 16.96 -18.35
CA ASN A 724 -16.18 16.08 -17.69
C ASN A 724 -15.53 16.70 -16.45
N GLU A 725 -15.83 17.98 -16.16
CA GLU A 725 -15.23 18.79 -15.09
C GLU A 725 -13.70 18.90 -15.24
N TYR A 726 -13.24 19.14 -16.48
CA TYR A 726 -11.81 19.26 -16.83
C TYR A 726 -11.45 20.66 -17.29
N TYR A 727 -10.26 21.10 -16.90
CA TYR A 727 -9.64 22.33 -17.36
C TYR A 727 -8.55 22.03 -18.38
N TYR A 728 -8.52 22.78 -19.47
CA TYR A 728 -7.53 22.65 -20.54
C TYR A 728 -6.73 23.93 -20.64
N ILE A 729 -5.41 23.83 -20.53
CA ILE A 729 -4.48 24.94 -20.74
C ILE A 729 -3.69 24.64 -22.00
N GLY A 730 -3.92 25.44 -23.04
CA GLY A 730 -3.19 25.31 -24.30
C GLY A 730 -1.86 26.04 -24.26
N THR A 731 -0.78 25.34 -24.60
CA THR A 731 0.59 25.86 -24.73
C THR A 731 1.14 25.46 -26.11
N ASN A 732 2.43 25.09 -26.21
CA ASN A 732 2.92 24.27 -27.31
C ASN A 732 2.38 22.82 -27.24
N ASN A 733 1.90 22.42 -26.06
CA ASN A 733 1.20 21.18 -25.78
C ASN A 733 -0.23 21.49 -25.35
N THR A 734 -1.05 20.47 -25.09
CA THR A 734 -2.36 20.65 -24.45
C THR A 734 -2.34 19.95 -23.10
N GLU A 735 -2.31 20.74 -22.03
CA GLU A 735 -2.32 20.22 -20.66
C GLU A 735 -3.75 20.15 -20.12
N VAL A 736 -4.08 19.03 -19.48
CA VAL A 736 -5.42 18.75 -18.97
C VAL A 736 -5.37 18.52 -17.47
N TYR A 737 -6.27 19.19 -16.78
CA TYR A 737 -6.39 19.21 -15.33
C TYR A 737 -7.80 18.78 -14.91
N ASP A 738 -7.92 18.06 -13.80
CA ASP A 738 -9.25 17.80 -13.23
C ASP A 738 -9.78 19.02 -12.44
N LYS A 739 -10.99 18.91 -11.92
CA LYS A 739 -11.65 19.96 -11.12
C LYS A 739 -10.85 20.47 -9.91
N ASP A 740 -9.91 19.66 -9.41
CA ASP A 740 -9.05 19.98 -8.27
C ASP A 740 -7.66 20.46 -8.73
N PHE A 741 -7.53 20.79 -10.02
CA PHE A 741 -6.30 21.22 -10.69
C PHE A 741 -5.14 20.23 -10.59
N LYS A 742 -5.42 18.93 -10.48
CA LYS A 742 -4.41 17.88 -10.68
C LYS A 742 -4.12 17.70 -12.15
N ASN A 743 -2.85 17.67 -12.54
CA ASN A 743 -2.46 17.45 -13.94
C ASN A 743 -2.71 15.99 -14.31
N ILE A 744 -3.81 15.72 -15.00
CA ILE A 744 -4.24 14.35 -15.30
C ILE A 744 -3.56 13.80 -16.56
N TYR A 745 -3.35 14.62 -17.59
CA TYR A 745 -2.52 14.23 -18.74
C TYR A 745 -2.10 15.43 -19.57
N GLN A 746 -1.19 15.18 -20.50
CA GLN A 746 -0.68 16.15 -21.45
C GLN A 746 -0.67 15.51 -22.82
N ILE A 747 -1.14 16.24 -23.83
CA ILE A 747 -1.05 15.83 -25.22
C ILE A 747 0.11 16.59 -25.85
N PRO A 748 1.22 15.92 -26.20
CA PRO A 748 2.42 16.58 -26.70
C PRO A 748 2.20 17.12 -28.12
N ASP A 749 2.93 18.19 -28.47
CA ASP A 749 3.05 18.76 -29.81
C ASP A 749 1.74 19.19 -30.50
N ILE A 750 0.67 19.38 -29.74
CA ILE A 750 -0.58 19.97 -30.23
C ILE A 750 -1.05 21.11 -29.33
N SER A 751 -1.49 22.20 -29.96
CA SER A 751 -2.08 23.33 -29.25
C SER A 751 -3.60 23.24 -29.28
N LEU A 752 -4.25 23.51 -28.15
CA LEU A 752 -5.71 23.61 -28.10
C LEU A 752 -6.22 24.74 -29.00
N ALA A 753 -7.20 24.46 -29.86
CA ALA A 753 -7.68 25.38 -30.88
C ALA A 753 -9.14 25.83 -30.67
N GLY A 754 -10.00 24.91 -30.26
CA GLY A 754 -11.44 25.13 -30.23
C GLY A 754 -12.20 23.96 -29.66
N ILE A 755 -13.52 23.99 -29.80
CA ILE A 755 -14.44 22.93 -29.40
C ILE A 755 -15.24 22.47 -30.62
N ASP A 756 -15.49 21.17 -30.74
CA ASP A 756 -16.41 20.67 -31.76
C ASP A 756 -17.87 20.99 -31.37
N PRO A 757 -18.63 21.73 -32.18
CA PRO A 757 -20.00 22.12 -31.85
C PRO A 757 -20.99 20.93 -31.79
N GLU A 758 -20.65 19.77 -32.39
CA GLU A 758 -21.53 18.59 -32.37
C GLU A 758 -21.36 17.75 -31.11
N THR A 759 -20.11 17.43 -30.74
CA THR A 759 -19.81 16.57 -29.59
C THR A 759 -19.55 17.34 -28.30
N GLY A 760 -19.14 18.61 -28.40
CA GLY A 760 -18.63 19.40 -27.27
C GLY A 760 -17.20 19.04 -26.86
N TYR A 761 -16.50 18.19 -27.62
CA TYR A 761 -15.15 17.77 -27.31
C TYR A 761 -14.09 18.80 -27.73
N PRO A 762 -12.95 18.87 -27.00
CA PRO A 762 -11.84 19.71 -27.39
C PRO A 762 -11.30 19.36 -28.77
N VAL A 763 -10.96 20.39 -29.54
CA VAL A 763 -10.27 20.30 -30.82
C VAL A 763 -8.91 20.99 -30.67
N ALA A 764 -7.86 20.26 -31.00
CA ALA A 764 -6.49 20.76 -30.98
C ALA A 764 -5.90 20.77 -32.39
N VAL A 765 -4.81 21.52 -32.57
CA VAL A 765 -4.12 21.74 -33.83
C VAL A 765 -2.64 21.42 -33.70
N LYS A 766 -2.13 20.62 -34.64
CA LYS A 766 -0.70 20.38 -34.87
C LYS A 766 -0.24 21.24 -36.04
N TYR A 767 0.79 22.05 -35.82
CA TYR A 767 1.40 22.85 -36.88
C TYR A 767 2.54 22.06 -37.52
N SER A 768 2.26 21.34 -38.61
CA SER A 768 3.22 20.56 -39.40
C SER A 768 3.22 21.07 -40.85
N GLY A 769 4.37 21.54 -41.35
CA GLY A 769 4.50 22.03 -42.73
C GLY A 769 3.70 23.31 -43.03
N GLU A 770 3.12 23.40 -44.23
CA GLU A 770 2.37 24.60 -44.70
C GLU A 770 0.91 24.65 -44.24
N MET A 771 0.33 23.54 -43.77
CA MET A 771 -1.10 23.43 -43.43
C MET A 771 -1.31 22.84 -42.02
N PRO A 772 -2.15 23.46 -41.16
CA PRO A 772 -2.45 22.93 -39.83
C PRO A 772 -3.33 21.68 -39.90
N TYR A 773 -3.03 20.67 -39.07
CA TYR A 773 -3.83 19.46 -38.90
C TYR A 773 -4.63 19.54 -37.61
N TYR A 774 -5.94 19.30 -37.67
CA TYR A 774 -6.81 19.35 -36.50
C TYR A 774 -7.14 17.96 -35.98
N TYR A 775 -7.27 17.84 -34.67
CA TYR A 775 -7.54 16.60 -33.95
C TYR A 775 -8.69 16.81 -32.97
N LEU A 776 -9.64 15.89 -32.97
CA LEU A 776 -10.72 15.80 -31.98
C LEU A 776 -10.21 14.96 -30.80
N ILE A 777 -10.31 15.49 -29.59
CA ILE A 777 -9.83 14.87 -28.35
C ILE A 777 -11.03 14.40 -27.54
N ARG A 778 -11.22 13.10 -27.39
CA ARG A 778 -12.24 12.56 -26.48
C ARG A 778 -11.65 12.52 -25.06
N PRO A 779 -12.28 13.16 -24.06
CA PRO A 779 -11.81 13.09 -22.69
C PRO A 779 -11.92 11.66 -22.13
N VAL A 780 -10.92 11.21 -21.37
CA VAL A 780 -10.92 9.94 -20.64
C VAL A 780 -11.26 10.18 -19.17
N THR A 781 -12.27 9.48 -18.66
CA THR A 781 -12.60 9.53 -17.24
C THR A 781 -11.72 8.57 -16.42
N TYR A 782 -11.65 8.79 -15.11
CA TYR A 782 -10.88 7.90 -14.22
C TYR A 782 -11.35 6.44 -14.31
N ALA A 783 -12.66 6.22 -14.31
CA ALA A 783 -13.24 4.88 -14.36
C ALA A 783 -12.97 4.20 -15.72
N GLU A 784 -13.08 4.93 -16.83
CA GLU A 784 -12.75 4.40 -18.16
C GLU A 784 -11.28 4.02 -18.28
N LEU A 785 -10.36 4.84 -17.73
CA LEU A 785 -8.93 4.53 -17.77
C LEU A 785 -8.59 3.26 -16.99
N ILE A 786 -9.16 3.12 -15.79
CA ILE A 786 -8.95 1.93 -14.95
C ILE A 786 -9.52 0.68 -15.62
N ASP A 787 -10.74 0.75 -16.15
CA ASP A 787 -11.38 -0.37 -16.85
C ASP A 787 -10.60 -0.78 -18.12
N ALA A 788 -10.12 0.20 -18.89
CA ALA A 788 -9.29 -0.04 -20.07
C ALA A 788 -7.95 -0.70 -19.69
N ALA A 789 -7.30 -0.23 -18.62
CA ALA A 789 -6.04 -0.81 -18.14
C ALA A 789 -6.22 -2.23 -17.59
N ASP A 790 -7.27 -2.47 -16.79
CA ASP A 790 -7.57 -3.79 -16.24
C ASP A 790 -7.95 -4.79 -17.35
N THR A 791 -8.65 -4.34 -18.39
CA THR A 791 -8.95 -5.12 -19.59
C THR A 791 -7.69 -5.43 -20.39
N TYR A 792 -6.81 -4.43 -20.59
CA TYR A 792 -5.55 -4.62 -21.31
C TYR A 792 -4.61 -5.60 -20.60
N LEU A 793 -4.55 -5.53 -19.27
CA LEU A 793 -3.70 -6.39 -18.44
C LEU A 793 -4.28 -7.79 -18.21
N ASP A 794 -5.39 -8.23 -18.81
CA ASP A 794 -6.12 -9.46 -18.45
C ASP A 794 -5.21 -10.68 -18.12
N GLY A 795 -4.96 -10.89 -16.83
CA GLY A 795 -4.11 -11.97 -16.30
C GLY A 795 -2.59 -11.77 -16.43
N TYR A 796 -2.11 -10.66 -17.00
CA TYR A 796 -0.71 -10.29 -17.12
C TYR A 796 -0.06 -10.01 -15.76
N VAL A 797 1.12 -10.59 -15.57
CA VAL A 797 2.01 -10.29 -14.45
C VAL A 797 3.43 -10.22 -15.03
N PRO A 798 4.22 -9.16 -14.73
CA PRO A 798 5.59 -9.05 -15.22
C PRO A 798 6.45 -10.25 -14.80
N ASP A 799 7.40 -10.63 -15.66
CA ASP A 799 8.40 -11.65 -15.32
C ASP A 799 9.24 -11.27 -14.10
N GLU A 800 9.69 -12.27 -13.33
CA GLU A 800 10.49 -12.04 -12.12
C GLU A 800 11.76 -11.21 -12.36
N LYS A 801 12.38 -11.34 -13.54
CA LYS A 801 13.55 -10.50 -13.90
C LYS A 801 13.18 -9.03 -14.04
N ILE A 802 12.02 -8.73 -14.61
CA ILE A 802 11.51 -7.36 -14.76
C ILE A 802 11.14 -6.82 -13.38
N LYS A 803 10.46 -7.62 -12.55
CA LYS A 803 10.13 -7.22 -11.17
C LYS A 803 11.37 -6.90 -10.34
N GLU A 804 12.40 -7.76 -10.36
CA GLU A 804 13.64 -7.52 -9.62
C GLU A 804 14.40 -6.28 -10.15
N ARG A 805 14.44 -6.08 -11.48
CA ARG A 805 15.17 -4.96 -12.10
C ARG A 805 14.51 -3.62 -11.84
N TYR A 806 13.18 -3.56 -11.87
CA TYR A 806 12.40 -2.32 -11.78
C TYR A 806 11.70 -2.12 -10.42
N GLY A 807 11.78 -3.09 -9.51
CA GLY A 807 11.23 -3.00 -8.15
C GLY A 807 9.70 -3.15 -8.08
N LEU A 808 9.11 -4.04 -8.89
CA LEU A 808 7.66 -4.29 -8.98
C LEU A 808 7.18 -5.46 -8.09
N GLU A 809 7.69 -5.57 -6.86
CA GLU A 809 7.35 -6.65 -5.90
C GLU A 809 5.99 -6.50 -5.21
#